data_AF-A0A1F5RZV7-F1
#
_entry.id   AF-A0A1F5RZV7-F1
#
_cell.length_a   1.000
_cell.length_b   1.000
_cell.length_c   1.000
_cell.angle_alpha   90.00
_cell.angle_beta   90.00
_cell.angle_gamma   90.00
#
_symmetry.space_group_name_H-M   'P 1'
#
loop_
_entity.id
_entity.type
_entity.pdbx_description
1 polymer ?
#
loop_
_entity_poly.entity_id
_entity_poly.type
_entity_poly.pdbx_seq_one_letter_code
_entity_poly.pdbx_strand_id
1 'polypeptide(L)'
;MSQINTHNKIDSIIQAGLFDVEIIETLVKINFDARQYFYTKTDERWLEWLWENGFLDVIKEKSEDTTRYGYRTPELDYLEKIAEKVPAKVVDIMLDVPVSEEHFNPEVVDRFLWICGKLPAESLTKMVEKIKREQWPKLMGKFNRWGFEYEKMFKTLADAKDYSSVITLAEALLAVRNKEDITKSDSGFVKDNPFYFGELSYTKALQYLVGVDNEHKEHALAIASNALKNVVLNTEKEKSRGVFAVEDSFFLFDVDFFTLKIGDEDHFSNRDNIRSLAATVKILATDLIGKQCDAAENVKRLYDTYIATLPDSHSMWRLKLVVLTLCPNAFKEQLKQMFFRLFNKDSYYDLISGPEYEKALRVGFAVLLENDRCEYVKQVMAYFNKRAQEDAEGQKYHKRHGWEILSSICEQLTDIEKEQCEQFFGQKCDVAFEPKPPVGRIRSGFVNPKGPVTPEEFNGMAIIDIAHKLRSDWTPEKLSKQNKSEDFLNPLNAEGVGNILRIDIPKRFKDYIDNAKLFFERNVLDQHYTYSFLQGIQKTIHDDQTSKENLDYSNLISLLLNIVKSGKEEPFGRKTRDRETFDAWLSDWESVHSAMGDIVQELLNEHDSRIIINFQQFRSELLNLITYLLNYPDPAPADEEIETAKISTKDPNSNEYLVSDPFSIAINSVRGRAFQALVLFVYQDGKQFAKDATVKIADDIKQLYEQVLARENTQAMMFMFGHYLPSFYFRDIDWIRGLLPQIFPADKDRKNLYLAAWEGYLANSLYQEMFFDDVIQKLYQRGIGLDTNEYTKRQHTREPDEGIATHFALAFMHYAEFGFDHPLFKEFWKSNNIEAHAAFVSFIGRSFVSGSQIKADELLKTESQSKKRLHDFWDWMLENYTNTKPFTEFGFWANTEKDIFDNTWLAEHIRKTMEKTQGVIEWEYGLMHSIKALAEASPSDTLAILRLIFLEGGVRLKKMRMPFSLGDEWMAAFEIVYNNPNTKSDTYTLIDNLIAEGGNIFWGLKKIIK
;
A
#
# COMPACT_ATOMS: atom_id res chain seq x y z
N MET A 1 -39.09 -33.87 -3.24
CA MET A 1 -39.41 -33.02 -4.40
C MET A 1 -38.08 -32.48 -4.90
N SER A 2 -37.80 -32.50 -6.20
CA SER A 2 -36.58 -31.84 -6.71
C SER A 2 -36.65 -30.33 -6.43
N GLN A 3 -35.51 -29.66 -6.27
CA GLN A 3 -35.47 -28.24 -5.99
C GLN A 3 -36.13 -27.40 -7.09
N ILE A 4 -35.97 -27.80 -8.35
CA ILE A 4 -36.64 -27.18 -9.50
C ILE A 4 -38.17 -27.29 -9.37
N ASN A 5 -38.68 -28.46 -8.95
CA ASN A 5 -40.12 -28.63 -8.73
C ASN A 5 -40.61 -27.80 -7.53
N THR A 6 -39.79 -27.65 -6.50
CA THR A 6 -40.07 -26.73 -5.38
C THR A 6 -40.22 -25.29 -5.88
N HIS A 7 -39.30 -24.80 -6.72
CA HIS A 7 -39.40 -23.47 -7.34
C HIS A 7 -40.65 -23.32 -8.20
N ASN A 8 -40.97 -24.30 -9.06
CA ASN A 8 -42.18 -24.27 -9.90
C ASN A 8 -43.47 -24.21 -9.06
N LYS A 9 -43.49 -24.93 -7.92
CA LYS A 9 -44.61 -24.90 -6.98
C LYS A 9 -44.73 -23.54 -6.28
N ILE A 10 -43.60 -22.96 -5.87
CA ILE A 10 -43.55 -21.59 -5.32
C ILE A 10 -44.08 -20.58 -6.35
N ASP A 11 -43.61 -20.63 -7.60
CA ASP A 11 -44.06 -19.73 -8.67
C ASP A 11 -45.56 -19.87 -8.93
N SER A 12 -46.08 -21.10 -8.95
CA SER A 12 -47.52 -21.37 -9.13
C SER A 12 -48.38 -20.81 -8.00
N ILE A 13 -47.92 -20.94 -6.74
CA ILE A 13 -48.62 -20.42 -5.56
C ILE A 13 -48.63 -18.89 -5.54
N ILE A 14 -47.49 -18.26 -5.84
CA ILE A 14 -47.37 -16.80 -5.89
C ILE A 14 -48.23 -16.21 -7.01
N GLN A 15 -48.23 -16.84 -8.20
CA GLN A 15 -49.09 -16.43 -9.31
C GLN A 15 -50.58 -16.57 -8.98
N ALA A 16 -50.97 -17.65 -8.31
CA ALA A 16 -52.35 -17.89 -7.89
C ALA A 16 -52.81 -17.00 -6.73
N GLY A 17 -51.90 -16.38 -5.97
CA GLY A 17 -52.22 -15.63 -4.76
C GLY A 17 -52.80 -16.51 -3.65
N LEU A 18 -52.31 -17.74 -3.50
CA LEU A 18 -52.83 -18.71 -2.53
C LEU A 18 -52.17 -18.50 -1.15
N PHE A 19 -52.92 -17.90 -0.22
CA PHE A 19 -52.48 -17.63 1.16
C PHE A 19 -52.82 -18.80 2.10
N ASP A 20 -51.93 -19.78 2.19
CA ASP A 20 -52.09 -20.99 3.02
C ASP A 20 -50.86 -21.22 3.90
N VAL A 21 -51.05 -21.21 5.22
CA VAL A 21 -49.95 -21.27 6.20
C VAL A 21 -49.19 -22.59 6.10
N GLU A 22 -49.91 -23.72 6.06
CA GLU A 22 -49.31 -25.06 6.09
C GLU A 22 -48.51 -25.33 4.81
N ILE A 23 -49.05 -24.91 3.66
CA ILE A 23 -48.38 -25.08 2.36
C ILE A 23 -47.10 -24.24 2.29
N ILE A 24 -47.16 -22.96 2.69
CA ILE A 24 -46.00 -22.07 2.61
C ILE A 24 -44.94 -22.47 3.63
N GLU A 25 -45.34 -22.77 4.87
CA GLU A 25 -44.43 -23.25 5.92
C GLU A 25 -43.68 -24.51 5.48
N THR A 26 -44.40 -25.44 4.86
CA THR A 26 -43.78 -26.64 4.29
C THR A 26 -42.75 -26.30 3.22
N LEU A 27 -43.03 -25.32 2.33
CA LEU A 27 -42.14 -24.96 1.23
C LEU A 27 -40.87 -24.23 1.68
N VAL A 28 -41.00 -23.22 2.55
CA VAL A 28 -39.85 -22.43 3.01
C VAL A 28 -38.95 -23.21 3.96
N LYS A 29 -39.45 -24.28 4.60
CA LYS A 29 -38.66 -25.18 5.44
C LYS A 29 -37.95 -26.31 4.67
N ILE A 30 -38.14 -26.44 3.36
CA ILE A 30 -37.46 -27.48 2.56
C ILE A 30 -35.94 -27.31 2.63
N ASN A 31 -35.44 -26.11 2.36
CA ASN A 31 -34.03 -25.71 2.49
C ASN A 31 -33.90 -24.18 2.37
N PHE A 32 -32.69 -23.67 2.59
CA PHE A 32 -32.39 -22.24 2.52
C PHE A 32 -32.71 -21.63 1.16
N ASP A 33 -32.40 -22.32 0.06
CA ASP A 33 -32.67 -21.83 -1.29
C ASP A 33 -34.19 -21.67 -1.56
N ALA A 34 -35.02 -22.63 -1.13
CA ALA A 34 -36.47 -22.54 -1.27
C ALA A 34 -37.05 -21.32 -0.51
N ARG A 35 -36.56 -21.08 0.71
CA ARG A 35 -36.88 -19.89 1.51
C ARG A 35 -36.46 -18.62 0.77
N GLN A 36 -35.22 -18.53 0.33
CA GLN A 36 -34.69 -17.36 -0.38
C GLN A 36 -35.44 -17.09 -1.69
N TYR A 37 -35.75 -18.14 -2.47
CA TYR A 37 -36.49 -18.03 -3.72
C TYR A 37 -37.90 -17.50 -3.47
N PHE A 38 -38.61 -18.00 -2.45
CA PHE A 38 -39.94 -17.53 -2.07
C PHE A 38 -39.95 -16.01 -1.81
N TYR A 39 -39.12 -15.50 -0.90
CA TYR A 39 -39.05 -14.07 -0.57
C TYR A 39 -38.58 -13.19 -1.75
N THR A 40 -37.76 -13.75 -2.64
CA THR A 40 -37.36 -13.06 -3.88
C THR A 40 -38.56 -12.87 -4.81
N LYS A 41 -39.47 -13.85 -4.89
CA LYS A 41 -40.61 -13.86 -5.81
C LYS A 41 -41.88 -13.21 -5.27
N THR A 42 -42.08 -13.19 -3.96
CA THR A 42 -43.27 -12.57 -3.34
C THR A 42 -43.33 -11.07 -3.59
N ASP A 43 -44.53 -10.52 -3.68
CA ASP A 43 -44.78 -9.09 -3.90
C ASP A 43 -45.47 -8.45 -2.69
N GLU A 44 -45.87 -7.18 -2.81
CA GLU A 44 -46.44 -6.37 -1.73
C GLU A 44 -47.79 -6.90 -1.21
N ARG A 45 -48.51 -7.73 -2.00
CA ARG A 45 -49.79 -8.31 -1.59
C ARG A 45 -49.63 -9.32 -0.44
N TRP A 46 -48.42 -9.82 -0.25
CA TRP A 46 -48.09 -10.82 0.76
C TRP A 46 -47.70 -10.23 2.12
N LEU A 47 -47.44 -8.92 2.21
CA LEU A 47 -46.79 -8.32 3.38
C LEU A 47 -47.58 -8.53 4.68
N GLU A 48 -48.86 -8.16 4.69
CA GLU A 48 -49.72 -8.28 5.89
C GLU A 48 -49.89 -9.75 6.30
N TRP A 49 -50.18 -10.62 5.33
CA TRP A 49 -50.37 -12.04 5.61
C TRP A 49 -49.09 -12.70 6.15
N LEU A 50 -47.93 -12.40 5.57
CA LEU A 50 -46.64 -12.92 6.05
C LEU A 50 -46.33 -12.43 7.47
N TRP A 51 -46.66 -11.18 7.79
CA TRP A 51 -46.48 -10.62 9.12
C TRP A 51 -47.41 -11.28 10.16
N GLU A 52 -48.72 -11.32 9.88
CA GLU A 52 -49.74 -11.86 10.80
C GLU A 52 -49.55 -13.35 11.10
N ASN A 53 -48.93 -14.10 10.18
CA ASN A 53 -48.70 -15.54 10.33
C ASN A 53 -47.25 -15.88 10.75
N GLY A 54 -46.45 -14.90 11.18
CA GLY A 54 -45.12 -15.14 11.78
C GLY A 54 -44.00 -15.47 10.81
N PHE A 55 -44.21 -15.35 9.49
CA PHE A 55 -43.18 -15.65 8.47
C PHE A 55 -42.04 -14.62 8.44
N LEU A 56 -42.16 -13.51 9.15
CA LEU A 56 -41.10 -12.51 9.30
C LEU A 56 -40.49 -12.50 10.70
N ASP A 57 -40.88 -13.41 11.61
CA ASP A 57 -40.47 -13.37 13.02
C ASP A 57 -38.95 -13.50 13.22
N VAL A 58 -38.23 -14.06 12.26
CA VAL A 58 -36.75 -14.14 12.27
C VAL A 58 -36.08 -12.78 12.47
N ILE A 59 -36.70 -11.68 12.01
CA ILE A 59 -36.12 -10.33 12.16
C ILE A 59 -36.17 -9.83 13.61
N LYS A 60 -36.94 -10.50 14.49
CA LYS A 60 -37.02 -10.24 15.93
C LYS A 60 -35.97 -11.03 16.72
N GLU A 61 -35.30 -11.99 16.08
CA GLU A 61 -34.34 -12.87 16.73
C GLU A 61 -32.96 -12.19 16.86
N LYS A 62 -32.30 -12.44 18.00
CA LYS A 62 -30.92 -12.02 18.24
C LYS A 62 -29.96 -12.77 17.31
N SER A 63 -28.92 -12.10 16.82
CA SER A 63 -27.84 -12.78 16.08
C SER A 63 -27.08 -13.75 17.00
N GLU A 64 -26.70 -14.92 16.46
CA GLU A 64 -25.78 -15.86 17.11
C GLU A 64 -24.43 -15.21 17.44
N ASP A 65 -23.99 -14.28 16.58
CA ASP A 65 -22.77 -13.51 16.75
C ASP A 65 -23.05 -12.04 16.43
N THR A 66 -23.04 -11.20 17.46
CA THR A 66 -23.32 -9.76 17.34
C THR A 66 -22.14 -8.97 16.78
N THR A 67 -21.01 -9.61 16.48
CA THR A 67 -19.79 -8.97 15.98
C THR A 67 -19.58 -9.10 14.47
N ARG A 68 -20.44 -9.86 13.77
CA ARG A 68 -20.44 -10.01 12.31
C ARG A 68 -21.86 -10.12 11.74
N TYR A 69 -22.00 -9.90 10.45
CA TYR A 69 -23.25 -10.14 9.72
C TYR A 69 -23.45 -11.64 9.45
N GLY A 70 -24.70 -12.11 9.56
CA GLY A 70 -25.07 -13.50 9.28
C GLY A 70 -25.26 -13.80 7.79
N TYR A 71 -25.78 -12.82 7.04
CA TYR A 71 -26.20 -12.90 5.63
C TYR A 71 -27.14 -14.08 5.33
N ARG A 72 -28.13 -14.31 6.20
CA ARG A 72 -29.02 -15.49 6.15
C ARG A 72 -30.50 -15.15 6.23
N THR A 73 -30.88 -13.88 6.03
CA THR A 73 -32.25 -13.41 6.28
C THR A 73 -32.90 -12.86 5.01
N PRO A 74 -33.38 -13.72 4.08
CA PRO A 74 -34.02 -13.27 2.84
C PRO A 74 -35.30 -12.44 3.07
N GLU A 75 -35.90 -12.53 4.26
CA GLU A 75 -37.01 -11.68 4.70
C GLU A 75 -36.64 -10.20 4.70
N LEU A 76 -35.40 -9.87 5.05
CA LEU A 76 -34.91 -8.48 5.07
C LEU A 76 -34.81 -7.91 3.65
N ASP A 77 -34.34 -8.72 2.69
CA ASP A 77 -34.31 -8.34 1.27
C ASP A 77 -35.73 -8.20 0.69
N TYR A 78 -36.68 -9.03 1.15
CA TYR A 78 -38.09 -8.87 0.81
C TYR A 78 -38.65 -7.54 1.34
N LEU A 79 -38.47 -7.23 2.63
CA LEU A 79 -38.95 -5.98 3.21
C LEU A 79 -38.40 -4.76 2.48
N GLU A 80 -37.13 -4.80 2.11
CA GLU A 80 -36.48 -3.71 1.40
C GLU A 80 -37.02 -3.51 -0.02
N LYS A 81 -37.23 -4.60 -0.76
CA LYS A 81 -37.94 -4.57 -2.07
C LYS A 81 -39.36 -4.00 -1.96
N ILE A 82 -40.07 -4.32 -0.88
CA ILE A 82 -41.48 -3.91 -0.69
C ILE A 82 -41.62 -2.49 -0.14
N ALA A 83 -40.62 -1.98 0.58
CA ALA A 83 -40.62 -0.63 1.14
C ALA A 83 -40.82 0.47 0.09
N GLU A 84 -40.34 0.26 -1.15
CA GLU A 84 -40.52 1.21 -2.26
C GLU A 84 -41.99 1.31 -2.73
N LYS A 85 -42.82 0.30 -2.44
CA LYS A 85 -44.21 0.23 -2.90
C LYS A 85 -45.22 0.58 -1.79
N VAL A 86 -45.01 0.06 -0.58
CA VAL A 86 -45.92 0.24 0.58
C VAL A 86 -45.16 0.64 1.85
N PRO A 87 -44.47 1.81 1.86
CA PRO A 87 -43.53 2.20 2.90
C PRO A 87 -44.15 2.26 4.31
N ALA A 88 -45.39 2.74 4.44
CA ALA A 88 -46.05 2.87 5.73
C ALA A 88 -46.22 1.51 6.45
N LYS A 89 -46.66 0.47 5.72
CA LYS A 89 -46.86 -0.88 6.28
C LYS A 89 -45.53 -1.53 6.67
N VAL A 90 -44.48 -1.33 5.87
CA VAL A 90 -43.13 -1.83 6.19
C VAL A 90 -42.58 -1.12 7.43
N VAL A 91 -42.82 0.19 7.58
CA VAL A 91 -42.44 0.93 8.79
C VAL A 91 -43.18 0.43 10.02
N ASP A 92 -44.48 0.15 9.94
CA ASP A 92 -45.22 -0.39 11.09
C ASP A 92 -44.61 -1.73 11.56
N ILE A 93 -44.21 -2.61 10.63
CA ILE A 93 -43.46 -3.83 10.95
C ILE A 93 -42.12 -3.52 11.61
N MET A 94 -41.33 -2.60 11.02
CA MET A 94 -40.02 -2.21 11.57
C MET A 94 -40.13 -1.62 12.98
N LEU A 95 -41.21 -0.88 13.28
CA LEU A 95 -41.46 -0.28 14.59
C LEU A 95 -41.70 -1.34 15.67
N ASP A 96 -42.40 -2.42 15.33
CA ASP A 96 -42.73 -3.54 16.21
C ASP A 96 -41.53 -4.45 16.56
N VAL A 97 -40.44 -4.37 15.80
CA VAL A 97 -39.23 -5.18 16.02
C VAL A 97 -38.35 -4.55 17.09
N PRO A 98 -38.13 -5.17 18.27
CA PRO A 98 -37.32 -4.58 19.32
C PRO A 98 -35.82 -4.63 18.96
N VAL A 99 -35.13 -3.47 19.01
CA VAL A 99 -33.68 -3.42 18.88
C VAL A 99 -33.08 -2.98 20.22
N SER A 100 -32.29 -3.87 20.83
CA SER A 100 -31.63 -3.67 22.12
C SER A 100 -30.44 -4.62 22.23
N GLU A 101 -29.55 -4.49 23.22
CA GLU A 101 -28.44 -5.43 23.43
C GLU A 101 -28.90 -6.89 23.58
N GLU A 102 -30.10 -7.10 24.12
CA GLU A 102 -30.71 -8.43 24.30
C GLU A 102 -31.19 -9.02 22.96
N HIS A 103 -31.66 -8.19 22.03
CA HIS A 103 -32.26 -8.58 20.75
C HIS A 103 -31.41 -8.15 19.54
N PHE A 104 -30.13 -7.80 19.76
CA PHE A 104 -29.33 -7.15 18.73
C PHE A 104 -28.99 -8.11 17.60
N ASN A 105 -29.35 -7.72 16.38
CA ASN A 105 -28.95 -8.36 15.15
C ASN A 105 -28.42 -7.28 14.18
N PRO A 106 -27.10 -7.23 13.90
CA PRO A 106 -26.53 -6.17 13.09
C PRO A 106 -27.03 -6.20 11.64
N GLU A 107 -27.38 -7.37 11.10
CA GLU A 107 -27.95 -7.51 9.74
C GLU A 107 -29.33 -6.86 9.63
N VAL A 108 -30.17 -7.04 10.66
CA VAL A 108 -31.51 -6.42 10.73
C VAL A 108 -31.40 -4.90 10.78
N VAL A 109 -30.57 -4.38 11.68
CA VAL A 109 -30.41 -2.92 11.85
C VAL A 109 -29.81 -2.28 10.59
N ASP A 110 -28.81 -2.92 9.98
CA ASP A 110 -28.20 -2.46 8.73
C ASP A 110 -29.23 -2.40 7.60
N ARG A 111 -30.02 -3.47 7.39
CA ARG A 111 -31.04 -3.44 6.35
C ARG A 111 -32.14 -2.42 6.65
N PHE A 112 -32.55 -2.27 7.91
CA PHE A 112 -33.51 -1.24 8.31
C PHE A 112 -33.00 0.18 8.02
N LEU A 113 -31.71 0.45 8.25
CA LEU A 113 -31.09 1.72 7.86
C LEU A 113 -31.11 1.92 6.34
N TRP A 114 -30.86 0.87 5.56
CA TRP A 114 -30.95 0.94 4.11
C TRP A 114 -32.36 1.27 3.62
N ILE A 115 -33.38 0.64 4.22
CA ILE A 115 -34.79 0.94 3.99
C ILE A 115 -35.08 2.40 4.35
N CYS A 116 -34.66 2.86 5.53
CA CYS A 116 -34.85 4.25 5.98
C CYS A 116 -34.32 5.28 4.97
N GLY A 117 -33.21 4.99 4.31
CA GLY A 117 -32.65 5.83 3.24
C GLY A 117 -33.53 5.98 1.99
N LYS A 118 -34.59 5.16 1.85
CA LYS A 118 -35.55 5.17 0.74
C LYS A 118 -36.97 5.62 1.13
N LEU A 119 -37.24 5.82 2.43
CA LEU A 119 -38.59 6.13 2.92
C LEU A 119 -39.00 7.59 2.61
N PRO A 120 -40.31 7.85 2.41
CA PRO A 120 -40.84 9.21 2.41
C PRO A 120 -40.81 9.83 3.82
N ALA A 121 -40.77 11.16 3.90
CA ALA A 121 -40.58 11.91 5.15
C ALA A 121 -41.56 11.48 6.27
N GLU A 122 -42.86 11.38 5.99
CA GLU A 122 -43.88 10.99 6.99
C GLU A 122 -43.59 9.64 7.66
N SER A 123 -43.13 8.66 6.89
CA SER A 123 -42.78 7.33 7.40
C SER A 123 -41.43 7.34 8.11
N LEU A 124 -40.48 8.13 7.60
CA LEU A 124 -39.14 8.28 8.16
C LEU A 124 -39.15 8.94 9.55
N THR A 125 -40.02 9.93 9.79
CA THR A 125 -40.17 10.60 11.11
C THR A 125 -40.38 9.61 12.25
N LYS A 126 -41.24 8.59 12.05
CA LYS A 126 -41.46 7.54 13.07
C LYS A 126 -40.21 6.70 13.34
N MET A 127 -39.44 6.41 12.30
CA MET A 127 -38.21 5.63 12.42
C MET A 127 -37.08 6.40 13.09
N VAL A 128 -36.98 7.71 12.88
CA VAL A 128 -36.00 8.57 13.56
C VAL A 128 -36.15 8.49 15.08
N GLU A 129 -37.38 8.58 15.58
CA GLU A 129 -37.67 8.44 17.02
C GLU A 129 -37.22 7.07 17.55
N LYS A 130 -37.46 6.01 16.78
CA LYS A 130 -37.00 4.66 17.13
C LYS A 130 -35.48 4.56 17.16
N ILE A 131 -34.79 5.04 16.13
CA ILE A 131 -33.32 5.05 16.00
C ILE A 131 -32.67 5.71 17.23
N LYS A 132 -33.21 6.86 17.65
CA LYS A 132 -32.74 7.58 18.83
C LYS A 132 -33.02 6.80 20.12
N ARG A 133 -34.29 6.39 20.33
CA ARG A 133 -34.72 5.69 21.56
C ARG A 133 -33.97 4.39 21.80
N GLU A 134 -33.70 3.63 20.74
CA GLU A 134 -33.04 2.31 20.78
C GLU A 134 -31.53 2.39 20.53
N GLN A 135 -30.97 3.60 20.41
CA GLN A 135 -29.53 3.86 20.31
C GLN A 135 -28.83 3.07 19.19
N TRP A 136 -29.44 2.98 18.01
CA TRP A 136 -28.87 2.18 16.91
C TRP A 136 -27.43 2.56 16.55
N PRO A 137 -27.02 3.86 16.50
CA PRO A 137 -25.64 4.22 16.22
C PRO A 137 -24.63 3.62 17.19
N LYS A 138 -25.00 3.50 18.48
CA LYS A 138 -24.19 2.87 19.53
C LYS A 138 -24.07 1.36 19.30
N LEU A 139 -25.20 0.67 19.13
CA LEU A 139 -25.22 -0.77 18.89
C LEU A 139 -24.42 -1.16 17.64
N MET A 140 -24.54 -0.36 16.59
CA MET A 140 -23.84 -0.54 15.31
C MET A 140 -22.41 0.03 15.30
N GLY A 141 -21.84 0.42 16.45
CA GLY A 141 -20.56 1.12 16.51
C GLY A 141 -19.34 0.36 15.96
N LYS A 142 -19.45 -0.96 15.70
CA LYS A 142 -18.43 -1.77 15.00
C LYS A 142 -18.58 -1.77 13.48
N PHE A 143 -19.75 -1.38 12.96
CA PHE A 143 -20.14 -1.48 11.56
C PHE A 143 -20.33 -0.10 10.90
N ASN A 144 -20.63 0.93 11.69
CA ASN A 144 -20.95 2.29 11.25
C ASN A 144 -19.73 3.11 10.84
N ARG A 145 -19.18 2.86 9.64
CA ARG A 145 -18.06 3.64 9.11
C ARG A 145 -18.48 4.82 8.23
N TRP A 146 -19.32 4.60 7.21
CA TRP A 146 -19.51 5.56 6.12
C TRP A 146 -20.89 6.27 6.07
N GLY A 147 -21.95 5.72 6.64
CA GLY A 147 -23.19 6.49 6.92
C GLY A 147 -23.97 7.12 5.77
N PHE A 148 -23.79 6.65 4.52
CA PHE A 148 -24.51 7.15 3.33
C PHE A 148 -26.03 7.17 3.50
N GLU A 149 -26.57 6.20 4.24
CA GLU A 149 -28.01 6.08 4.47
C GLU A 149 -28.54 7.21 5.35
N TYR A 150 -27.74 7.69 6.30
CA TYR A 150 -28.08 8.84 7.11
C TYR A 150 -28.10 10.14 6.30
N GLU A 151 -27.20 10.32 5.33
CA GLU A 151 -27.24 11.49 4.43
C GLU A 151 -28.57 11.55 3.68
N LYS A 152 -29.00 10.42 3.12
CA LYS A 152 -30.30 10.31 2.43
C LYS A 152 -31.46 10.66 3.36
N MET A 153 -31.44 10.15 4.59
CA MET A 153 -32.45 10.46 5.59
C MET A 153 -32.49 11.96 5.94
N PHE A 154 -31.34 12.58 6.21
CA PHE A 154 -31.26 14.01 6.49
C PHE A 154 -31.79 14.85 5.33
N LYS A 155 -31.42 14.50 4.10
CA LYS A 155 -31.90 15.19 2.90
C LYS A 155 -33.42 15.11 2.81
N THR A 156 -34.01 13.92 2.95
CA THR A 156 -35.47 13.71 2.88
C THR A 156 -36.21 14.53 3.94
N LEU A 157 -35.71 14.58 5.18
CA LEU A 157 -36.34 15.34 6.27
C LEU A 157 -36.19 16.86 6.06
N ALA A 158 -35.01 17.31 5.63
CA ALA A 158 -34.75 18.73 5.36
C ALA A 158 -35.57 19.26 4.18
N ASP A 159 -35.70 18.49 3.10
CA ASP A 159 -36.53 18.83 1.93
C ASP A 159 -38.02 18.94 2.33
N ALA A 160 -38.47 18.10 3.29
CA ALA A 160 -39.81 18.16 3.88
C ALA A 160 -39.97 19.24 4.96
N LYS A 161 -38.89 19.94 5.34
CA LYS A 161 -38.82 20.94 6.43
C LYS A 161 -39.19 20.37 7.81
N ASP A 162 -39.02 19.06 8.03
CA ASP A 162 -39.18 18.44 9.34
C ASP A 162 -37.88 18.59 10.15
N TYR A 163 -37.61 19.82 10.60
CA TYR A 163 -36.38 20.15 11.32
C TYR A 163 -36.32 19.52 12.72
N SER A 164 -37.47 19.20 13.32
CA SER A 164 -37.53 18.44 14.59
C SER A 164 -36.95 17.04 14.43
N SER A 165 -37.29 16.34 13.34
CA SER A 165 -36.69 15.03 13.03
C SER A 165 -35.22 15.13 12.62
N VAL A 166 -34.81 16.19 11.89
CA VAL A 166 -33.39 16.45 11.58
C VAL A 166 -32.57 16.56 12.87
N ILE A 167 -33.05 17.35 13.83
CA ILE A 167 -32.41 17.51 15.15
C ILE A 167 -32.32 16.18 15.89
N THR A 168 -33.41 15.43 15.93
CA THR A 168 -33.49 14.13 16.61
C THR A 168 -32.51 13.10 16.03
N LEU A 169 -32.39 13.05 14.70
CA LEU A 169 -31.44 12.16 14.02
C LEU A 169 -29.99 12.59 14.25
N ALA A 170 -29.71 13.90 14.21
CA ALA A 170 -28.37 14.43 14.50
C ALA A 170 -27.94 14.12 15.94
N GLU A 171 -28.85 14.24 16.91
CA GLU A 171 -28.58 13.89 18.31
C GLU A 171 -28.19 12.41 18.47
N ALA A 172 -28.87 11.51 17.76
CA ALA A 172 -28.55 10.08 17.78
C ALA A 172 -27.15 9.79 17.23
N LEU A 173 -26.74 10.47 16.14
CA LEU A 173 -25.43 10.28 15.50
C LEU A 173 -24.28 10.94 16.25
N LEU A 174 -24.53 12.07 16.92
CA LEU A 174 -23.53 12.80 17.72
C LEU A 174 -23.34 12.19 19.12
N ALA A 175 -23.88 10.99 19.38
CA ALA A 175 -23.66 10.24 20.60
C ALA A 175 -22.17 9.93 20.81
N VAL A 176 -21.64 10.38 21.95
CA VAL A 176 -20.23 10.23 22.36
C VAL A 176 -20.06 8.97 23.21
N ARG A 177 -18.97 8.23 23.01
CA ARG A 177 -18.58 7.08 23.82
C ARG A 177 -18.32 7.49 25.26
N ASN A 178 -18.64 6.60 26.21
CA ASN A 178 -18.28 6.81 27.62
C ASN A 178 -16.83 6.33 27.88
N LYS A 179 -16.28 6.65 29.06
CA LYS A 179 -14.90 6.28 29.45
C LYS A 179 -14.65 4.76 29.44
N GLU A 180 -15.65 3.95 29.79
CA GLU A 180 -15.53 2.48 29.81
C GLU A 180 -15.45 1.89 28.39
N ASP A 181 -16.23 2.41 27.45
CA ASP A 181 -16.28 1.92 26.07
C ASP A 181 -15.01 2.31 25.29
N ILE A 182 -14.39 3.44 25.63
CA ILE A 182 -13.10 3.87 25.06
C ILE A 182 -11.97 2.93 25.50
N THR A 183 -11.94 2.57 26.79
CA THR A 183 -10.88 1.73 27.38
C THR A 183 -10.95 0.26 26.96
N LYS A 184 -12.15 -0.26 26.66
CA LYS A 184 -12.39 -1.65 26.20
C LYS A 184 -12.16 -1.86 24.69
N SER A 185 -11.76 -0.84 23.91
CA SER A 185 -11.59 -1.00 22.46
C SER A 185 -10.25 -1.69 22.09
N ASP A 186 -10.34 -2.90 21.53
CA ASP A 186 -9.20 -3.79 21.23
C ASP A 186 -8.42 -3.47 19.94
N SER A 187 -8.81 -2.46 19.16
CA SER A 187 -8.18 -2.15 17.87
C SER A 187 -7.53 -0.77 17.83
N GLY A 188 -6.24 -0.71 17.49
CA GLY A 188 -5.44 0.53 17.44
C GLY A 188 -5.94 1.65 16.51
N PHE A 189 -6.84 1.36 15.56
CA PHE A 189 -7.46 2.36 14.68
C PHE A 189 -8.74 3.02 15.24
N VAL A 190 -9.39 2.42 16.24
CA VAL A 190 -10.66 2.89 16.83
C VAL A 190 -10.45 3.72 18.11
N LYS A 191 -9.26 3.65 18.72
CA LYS A 191 -8.96 4.30 20.01
C LYS A 191 -9.08 5.83 20.01
N ASP A 192 -9.06 6.47 18.85
CA ASP A 192 -9.05 7.94 18.72
C ASP A 192 -10.39 8.56 18.27
N ASN A 193 -11.47 7.78 18.08
CA ASN A 193 -12.78 8.33 17.73
C ASN A 193 -13.68 8.49 18.96
N PRO A 194 -14.08 9.72 19.34
CA PRO A 194 -14.96 9.92 20.48
C PRO A 194 -16.43 9.53 20.21
N PHE A 195 -16.85 9.39 18.95
CA PHE A 195 -18.23 9.05 18.59
C PHE A 195 -18.43 7.54 18.41
N TYR A 196 -19.67 7.08 18.55
CA TYR A 196 -20.01 5.70 18.13
C TYR A 196 -19.98 5.54 16.60
N PHE A 197 -20.14 6.64 15.86
CA PHE A 197 -20.06 6.69 14.42
C PHE A 197 -18.63 6.97 13.93
N GLY A 198 -18.16 6.23 12.93
CA GLY A 198 -16.82 6.35 12.34
C GLY A 198 -16.55 7.72 11.69
N GLU A 199 -17.10 7.92 10.50
CA GLU A 199 -16.93 9.16 9.73
C GLU A 199 -18.25 9.94 9.65
N LEU A 200 -18.35 11.04 10.42
CA LEU A 200 -19.56 11.86 10.45
C LEU A 200 -19.73 12.70 9.18
N SER A 201 -18.65 12.97 8.45
CA SER A 201 -18.65 13.80 7.23
C SER A 201 -19.61 13.28 6.16
N TYR A 202 -19.56 11.99 5.88
CA TYR A 202 -20.42 11.35 4.88
C TYR A 202 -21.91 11.40 5.24
N THR A 203 -22.27 11.53 6.53
CA THR A 203 -23.68 11.69 6.92
C THR A 203 -24.22 13.09 6.63
N LYS A 204 -23.33 14.09 6.47
CA LYS A 204 -23.66 15.52 6.44
C LYS A 204 -24.50 16.03 7.61
N ALA A 205 -24.60 15.28 8.71
CA ALA A 205 -25.42 15.62 9.87
C ALA A 205 -25.18 17.05 10.37
N LEU A 206 -23.90 17.46 10.46
CA LEU A 206 -23.49 18.78 10.91
C LEU A 206 -23.90 19.91 9.95
N GLN A 207 -23.97 19.65 8.64
CA GLN A 207 -24.42 20.63 7.64
C GLN A 207 -25.93 20.85 7.72
N TYR A 208 -26.69 19.77 7.83
CA TYR A 208 -28.14 19.85 8.02
C TYR A 208 -28.50 20.48 9.36
N LEU A 209 -27.71 20.23 10.41
CA LEU A 209 -27.92 20.81 11.74
C LEU A 209 -27.75 22.34 11.75
N VAL A 210 -26.79 22.91 10.99
CA VAL A 210 -26.67 24.37 10.86
C VAL A 210 -27.73 24.98 9.93
N GLY A 211 -28.32 24.16 9.05
CA GLY A 211 -29.32 24.56 8.05
C GLY A 211 -30.76 24.61 8.55
N VAL A 212 -31.02 24.28 9.83
CA VAL A 212 -32.38 24.35 10.41
C VAL A 212 -32.90 25.80 10.50
N ASP A 213 -34.21 25.94 10.61
CA ASP A 213 -34.85 27.25 10.76
C ASP A 213 -34.50 27.95 12.09
N ASN A 214 -34.90 29.23 12.21
CA ASN A 214 -34.56 30.04 13.39
C ASN A 214 -35.20 29.54 14.70
N GLU A 215 -36.36 28.88 14.66
CA GLU A 215 -37.03 28.35 15.86
C GLU A 215 -36.27 27.16 16.44
N HIS A 216 -35.61 26.39 15.57
CA HIS A 216 -34.89 25.17 15.93
C HIS A 216 -33.38 25.39 16.17
N LYS A 217 -32.82 26.53 15.77
CA LYS A 217 -31.37 26.84 15.90
C LYS A 217 -30.83 26.79 17.32
N GLU A 218 -31.60 27.23 18.32
CA GLU A 218 -31.15 27.17 19.72
C GLU A 218 -31.00 25.71 20.18
N HIS A 219 -31.93 24.83 19.78
CA HIS A 219 -31.84 23.41 20.08
C HIS A 219 -30.67 22.74 19.33
N ALA A 220 -30.42 23.13 18.08
CA ALA A 220 -29.24 22.70 17.34
C ALA A 220 -27.93 23.09 18.06
N LEU A 221 -27.84 24.31 18.61
CA LEU A 221 -26.69 24.75 19.40
C LEU A 221 -26.55 23.93 20.68
N ALA A 222 -27.67 23.62 21.35
CA ALA A 222 -27.68 22.78 22.55
C ALA A 222 -27.09 21.38 22.28
N ILE A 223 -27.50 20.72 21.19
CA ILE A 223 -26.97 19.39 20.83
C ILE A 223 -25.49 19.45 20.50
N ALA A 224 -25.08 20.38 19.63
CA ALA A 224 -23.69 20.47 19.20
C ALA A 224 -22.73 20.82 20.35
N SER A 225 -23.12 21.75 21.23
CA SER A 225 -22.33 22.12 22.41
C SER A 225 -22.28 20.99 23.44
N ASN A 226 -23.38 20.27 23.67
CA ASN A 226 -23.40 19.12 24.58
C ASN A 226 -22.54 17.96 24.07
N ALA A 227 -22.59 17.66 22.76
CA ALA A 227 -21.70 16.68 22.15
C ALA A 227 -20.23 17.08 22.34
N LEU A 228 -19.87 18.34 22.06
CA LEU A 228 -18.50 18.84 22.21
C LEU A 228 -18.01 18.78 23.66
N LYS A 229 -18.89 19.14 24.62
CA LYS A 229 -18.64 18.97 26.07
C LYS A 229 -18.33 17.52 26.42
N ASN A 230 -19.14 16.57 25.94
CA ASN A 230 -18.96 15.15 26.24
C ASN A 230 -17.70 14.58 25.58
N VAL A 231 -17.33 15.02 24.37
CA VAL A 231 -16.07 14.64 23.72
C VAL A 231 -14.89 14.97 24.65
N VAL A 232 -14.84 16.20 25.17
CA VAL A 232 -13.75 16.65 26.05
C VAL A 232 -13.74 15.89 27.38
N LEU A 233 -14.90 15.75 28.04
CA LEU A 233 -14.99 15.10 29.36
C LEU A 233 -14.76 13.58 29.34
N ASN A 234 -15.19 12.89 28.28
CA ASN A 234 -15.13 11.43 28.23
C ASN A 234 -13.80 10.89 27.66
N THR A 235 -12.99 11.74 27.03
CA THR A 235 -11.69 11.34 26.46
C THR A 235 -10.49 11.85 27.26
N GLU A 236 -10.75 12.56 28.36
CA GLU A 236 -9.74 13.11 29.28
C GLU A 236 -8.65 12.09 29.68
N LYS A 237 -7.38 12.52 29.62
CA LYS A 237 -6.24 11.78 30.18
C LYS A 237 -5.89 12.35 31.56
N GLU A 238 -5.57 11.48 32.53
CA GLU A 238 -5.15 11.94 33.86
C GLU A 238 -3.77 12.64 33.80
N LYS A 239 -3.73 13.93 34.13
CA LYS A 239 -2.49 14.63 34.48
C LYS A 239 -2.73 15.78 35.47
N SER A 240 -1.76 16.03 36.34
CA SER A 240 -1.93 16.78 37.59
C SER A 240 -1.40 18.23 37.61
N ARG A 241 -0.89 18.80 36.50
CA ARG A 241 -0.22 20.14 36.50
C ARG A 241 -0.35 20.95 35.18
N GLY A 242 -1.55 21.16 34.66
CA GLY A 242 -1.82 22.02 33.48
C GLY A 242 -2.40 23.40 33.80
N VAL A 243 -2.46 24.30 32.81
CA VAL A 243 -3.08 25.64 32.88
C VAL A 243 -4.61 25.59 32.84
N PHE A 244 -5.12 24.54 32.22
CA PHE A 244 -6.53 24.19 32.06
C PHE A 244 -6.89 23.05 33.01
N ALA A 245 -8.15 23.02 33.47
CA ALA A 245 -8.64 21.96 34.36
C ALA A 245 -8.77 20.60 33.66
N VAL A 246 -8.95 20.59 32.34
CA VAL A 246 -9.11 19.39 31.51
C VAL A 246 -8.11 19.42 30.35
N GLU A 247 -7.42 18.31 30.09
CA GLU A 247 -6.51 18.15 28.95
C GLU A 247 -7.28 17.64 27.72
N ASP A 248 -7.06 18.24 26.55
CA ASP A 248 -7.64 17.74 25.30
C ASP A 248 -6.97 16.41 24.91
N SER A 249 -7.76 15.40 24.62
CA SER A 249 -7.27 14.12 24.09
C SER A 249 -6.90 14.16 22.60
N PHE A 250 -7.26 15.27 21.95
CA PHE A 250 -7.11 15.54 20.53
C PHE A 250 -6.34 16.86 20.33
N PHE A 251 -5.72 17.02 19.17
CA PHE A 251 -4.92 18.21 18.87
C PHE A 251 -5.64 19.09 17.85
N LEU A 252 -5.79 20.39 18.09
CA LEU A 252 -6.32 21.37 17.11
C LEU A 252 -5.37 22.56 16.91
N PHE A 253 -4.05 22.36 17.09
CA PHE A 253 -3.06 23.44 17.09
C PHE A 253 -2.84 24.12 15.72
N ASP A 254 -3.12 23.43 14.61
CA ASP A 254 -3.06 23.94 13.23
C ASP A 254 -4.36 24.61 12.76
N VAL A 255 -5.40 24.62 13.59
CA VAL A 255 -6.72 25.20 13.26
C VAL A 255 -6.79 26.65 13.74
N ASP A 256 -7.43 27.53 12.97
CA ASP A 256 -7.84 28.87 13.42
C ASP A 256 -9.36 28.91 13.58
N PHE A 257 -9.85 29.02 14.82
CA PHE A 257 -11.28 29.03 15.14
C PHE A 257 -12.00 30.26 14.54
N PHE A 258 -11.32 31.38 14.31
CA PHE A 258 -11.93 32.55 13.64
C PHE A 258 -12.26 32.27 12.17
N THR A 259 -11.49 31.42 11.49
CA THR A 259 -11.69 31.05 10.07
C THR A 259 -12.27 29.66 9.88
N LEU A 260 -12.47 28.90 10.97
CA LEU A 260 -13.04 27.57 10.99
C LEU A 260 -14.41 27.50 10.28
N LYS A 261 -14.57 26.47 9.42
CA LYS A 261 -15.77 26.14 8.64
C LYS A 261 -16.01 24.63 8.72
N ILE A 262 -17.24 24.20 8.42
CA ILE A 262 -17.55 22.79 8.18
C ILE A 262 -16.87 22.41 6.85
N GLY A 263 -16.02 21.40 6.86
CA GLY A 263 -15.29 20.95 5.66
C GLY A 263 -16.10 19.95 4.84
N ASP A 264 -15.95 20.00 3.52
CA ASP A 264 -16.50 19.04 2.55
C ASP A 264 -15.45 18.08 1.96
N GLU A 265 -14.15 18.26 2.23
CA GLU A 265 -13.09 17.48 1.56
C GLU A 265 -12.03 16.93 2.53
N ASP A 266 -11.69 15.66 2.27
CA ASP A 266 -10.73 14.74 2.88
C ASP A 266 -10.60 14.76 4.41
N HIS A 267 -11.45 13.95 5.05
CA HIS A 267 -11.29 13.50 6.43
C HIS A 267 -10.19 12.43 6.49
N PHE A 268 -9.00 12.80 6.98
CA PHE A 268 -7.88 11.87 7.13
C PHE A 268 -7.77 11.34 8.57
N SER A 269 -8.54 11.89 9.52
CA SER A 269 -8.50 11.53 10.93
C SER A 269 -9.83 11.76 11.66
N ASN A 270 -10.10 10.95 12.70
CA ASN A 270 -11.22 11.15 13.64
C ASN A 270 -11.24 12.55 14.27
N ARG A 271 -10.08 13.21 14.36
CA ARG A 271 -9.93 14.60 14.79
C ARG A 271 -10.75 15.57 13.93
N ASP A 272 -10.91 15.28 12.64
CA ASP A 272 -11.65 16.13 11.71
C ASP A 272 -13.15 16.17 12.04
N ASN A 273 -13.71 15.10 12.64
CA ASN A 273 -15.08 15.11 13.16
C ASN A 273 -15.24 16.13 14.31
N ILE A 274 -14.24 16.19 15.21
CA ILE A 274 -14.22 17.15 16.33
C ILE A 274 -14.06 18.58 15.80
N ARG A 275 -13.18 18.77 14.80
CA ARG A 275 -13.00 20.05 14.12
C ARG A 275 -14.30 20.55 13.49
N SER A 276 -15.02 19.69 12.77
CA SER A 276 -16.30 20.03 12.14
C SER A 276 -17.37 20.32 13.19
N LEU A 277 -17.41 19.58 14.31
CA LEU A 277 -18.34 19.86 15.42
C LEU A 277 -18.08 21.24 16.06
N ALA A 278 -16.80 21.59 16.28
CA ALA A 278 -16.44 22.92 16.75
C ALA A 278 -16.83 24.03 15.76
N ALA A 279 -16.71 23.75 14.45
CA ALA A 279 -17.17 24.66 13.40
C ALA A 279 -18.69 24.87 13.45
N THR A 280 -19.46 23.81 13.66
CA THR A 280 -20.92 23.85 13.82
C THR A 280 -21.33 24.73 15.00
N VAL A 281 -20.71 24.53 16.18
CA VAL A 281 -20.96 25.36 17.37
C VAL A 281 -20.66 26.84 17.08
N LYS A 282 -19.52 27.12 16.44
CA LYS A 282 -19.16 28.49 16.05
C LYS A 282 -20.19 29.11 15.11
N ILE A 283 -20.61 28.42 14.05
CA ILE A 283 -21.58 28.93 13.06
C ILE A 283 -22.91 29.25 13.75
N LEU A 284 -23.43 28.33 14.57
CA LEU A 284 -24.68 28.53 15.30
C LEU A 284 -24.57 29.67 16.32
N ALA A 285 -23.44 29.78 17.02
CA ALA A 285 -23.18 30.91 17.91
C ALA A 285 -23.07 32.24 17.15
N THR A 286 -22.42 32.30 15.99
CA THR A 286 -22.40 33.50 15.14
C THR A 286 -23.81 33.93 14.74
N ASP A 287 -24.67 32.97 14.41
CA ASP A 287 -26.05 33.24 14.02
C ASP A 287 -26.94 33.71 15.18
N LEU A 288 -26.86 33.06 16.34
CA LEU A 288 -27.74 33.32 17.49
C LEU A 288 -27.24 34.47 18.37
N ILE A 289 -25.91 34.60 18.54
CA ILE A 289 -25.28 35.63 19.35
C ILE A 289 -24.85 36.82 18.48
N GLY A 290 -24.02 36.58 17.47
CA GLY A 290 -23.37 37.65 16.69
C GLY A 290 -24.33 38.54 15.90
N LYS A 291 -25.47 38.01 15.46
CA LYS A 291 -26.51 38.80 14.76
C LYS A 291 -27.48 39.53 15.70
N GLN A 292 -27.37 39.32 17.01
CA GLN A 292 -28.31 39.85 18.02
C GLN A 292 -27.62 40.69 19.10
N CYS A 293 -26.47 41.32 18.79
CA CYS A 293 -25.69 42.05 19.79
C CYS A 293 -26.44 43.18 20.52
N ASP A 294 -27.51 43.72 19.93
CA ASP A 294 -28.37 44.74 20.55
C ASP A 294 -29.26 44.17 21.67
N ALA A 295 -29.49 42.85 21.70
CA ALA A 295 -30.25 42.13 22.72
C ALA A 295 -29.33 41.52 23.79
N ALA A 296 -28.58 42.39 24.50
CA ALA A 296 -27.50 41.97 25.40
C ALA A 296 -27.90 40.94 26.46
N GLU A 297 -29.12 40.98 26.99
CA GLU A 297 -29.62 40.01 27.98
C GLU A 297 -29.80 38.60 27.37
N ASN A 298 -30.40 38.51 26.18
CA ASN A 298 -30.60 37.24 25.49
C ASN A 298 -29.27 36.65 25.01
N VAL A 299 -28.36 37.49 24.49
CA VAL A 299 -27.02 37.07 24.08
C VAL A 299 -26.21 36.50 25.26
N LYS A 300 -26.28 37.14 26.43
CA LYS A 300 -25.64 36.63 27.65
C LYS A 300 -26.25 35.31 28.09
N ARG A 301 -27.58 35.18 28.10
CA ARG A 301 -28.29 33.92 28.41
C ARG A 301 -27.79 32.77 27.52
N LEU A 302 -27.72 32.98 26.21
CA LEU A 302 -27.28 31.96 25.25
C LEU A 302 -25.83 31.55 25.50
N TYR A 303 -24.93 32.51 25.73
CA TYR A 303 -23.53 32.23 26.06
C TYR A 303 -23.41 31.45 27.38
N ASP A 304 -24.07 31.92 28.44
CA ASP A 304 -23.99 31.31 29.77
C ASP A 304 -24.57 29.89 29.79
N THR A 305 -25.59 29.62 28.97
CA THR A 305 -26.23 28.30 28.88
C THR A 305 -25.35 27.29 28.11
N TYR A 306 -24.86 27.66 26.92
CA TYR A 306 -24.29 26.69 25.97
C TYR A 306 -22.77 26.77 25.79
N ILE A 307 -22.15 27.93 26.05
CA ILE A 307 -20.73 28.16 25.74
C ILE A 307 -19.90 28.26 27.02
N ALA A 308 -20.36 28.99 28.03
CA ALA A 308 -19.67 29.11 29.31
C ALA A 308 -19.53 27.76 30.04
N THR A 309 -20.52 26.87 29.85
CA THR A 309 -20.59 25.52 30.45
C THR A 309 -19.68 24.49 29.79
N LEU A 310 -19.03 24.82 28.67
CA LEU A 310 -18.01 23.96 28.06
C LEU A 310 -16.83 23.78 29.04
N PRO A 311 -16.17 22.60 29.07
CA PRO A 311 -15.07 22.35 29.99
C PRO A 311 -13.92 23.35 29.83
N ASP A 312 -13.15 23.56 30.89
CA ASP A 312 -11.94 24.38 30.83
C ASP A 312 -10.78 23.56 30.28
N SER A 313 -10.76 23.43 28.94
CA SER A 313 -9.65 22.85 28.16
C SER A 313 -9.10 23.85 27.15
N HIS A 314 -7.95 23.54 26.55
CA HIS A 314 -7.27 24.41 25.59
C HIS A 314 -8.13 24.74 24.35
N SER A 315 -8.75 23.74 23.73
CA SER A 315 -9.60 23.96 22.56
C SER A 315 -10.90 24.71 22.90
N MET A 316 -11.48 24.44 24.08
CA MET A 316 -12.71 25.13 24.52
C MET A 316 -12.43 26.58 24.91
N TRP A 317 -11.27 26.85 25.51
CA TRP A 317 -10.75 28.20 25.76
C TRP A 317 -10.72 29.04 24.48
N ARG A 318 -10.12 28.47 23.41
CA ARG A 318 -10.02 29.12 22.10
C ARG A 318 -11.39 29.39 21.48
N LEU A 319 -12.32 28.43 21.54
CA LEU A 319 -13.69 28.63 21.05
C LEU A 319 -14.44 29.72 21.84
N LYS A 320 -14.32 29.75 23.17
CA LYS A 320 -14.94 30.77 24.03
C LYS A 320 -14.47 32.18 23.66
N LEU A 321 -13.17 32.35 23.41
CA LEU A 321 -12.60 33.63 22.95
C LEU A 321 -13.26 34.09 21.64
N VAL A 322 -13.42 33.20 20.65
CA VAL A 322 -14.11 33.54 19.40
C VAL A 322 -15.55 33.99 19.66
N VAL A 323 -16.32 33.24 20.46
CA VAL A 323 -17.73 33.57 20.72
C VAL A 323 -17.89 34.91 21.45
N LEU A 324 -17.05 35.18 22.47
CA LEU A 324 -17.10 36.44 23.22
C LEU A 324 -16.84 37.66 22.32
N THR A 325 -16.03 37.50 21.28
CA THR A 325 -15.69 38.58 20.34
C THR A 325 -16.79 38.87 19.31
N LEU A 326 -17.84 38.04 19.22
CA LEU A 326 -18.97 38.30 18.34
C LEU A 326 -19.77 39.55 18.76
N CYS A 327 -19.89 39.79 20.06
CA CYS A 327 -20.58 40.96 20.64
C CYS A 327 -19.75 41.58 21.76
N PRO A 328 -18.60 42.22 21.46
CA PRO A 328 -17.61 42.59 22.48
C PRO A 328 -18.16 43.55 23.53
N ASN A 329 -19.04 44.49 23.15
CA ASN A 329 -19.70 45.40 24.09
C ASN A 329 -20.59 44.68 25.13
N ALA A 330 -21.28 43.62 24.72
CA ALA A 330 -22.13 42.84 25.63
C ALA A 330 -21.28 42.02 26.63
N PHE A 331 -20.06 41.65 26.24
CA PHE A 331 -19.18 40.75 26.98
C PHE A 331 -17.92 41.40 27.56
N LYS A 332 -17.90 42.73 27.76
CA LYS A 332 -16.68 43.45 28.19
C LYS A 332 -16.04 42.88 29.47
N GLU A 333 -16.86 42.47 30.45
CA GLU A 333 -16.38 41.94 31.72
C GLU A 333 -15.80 40.53 31.55
N GLN A 334 -16.43 39.69 30.74
CA GLN A 334 -15.92 38.36 30.40
C GLN A 334 -14.62 38.45 29.60
N LEU A 335 -14.55 39.33 28.59
CA LEU A 335 -13.34 39.58 27.81
C LEU A 335 -12.18 40.04 28.69
N LYS A 336 -12.44 40.97 29.63
CA LYS A 336 -11.46 41.38 30.64
C LYS A 336 -10.94 40.18 31.43
N GLN A 337 -11.82 39.34 31.96
CA GLN A 337 -11.42 38.16 32.73
C GLN A 337 -10.56 37.18 31.89
N MET A 338 -10.91 36.98 30.61
CA MET A 338 -10.14 36.11 29.72
C MET A 338 -8.74 36.68 29.42
N PHE A 339 -8.63 37.97 29.08
CA PHE A 339 -7.32 38.57 28.81
C PHE A 339 -6.41 38.57 30.05
N PHE A 340 -6.94 38.92 31.22
CA PHE A 340 -6.13 38.94 32.45
C PHE A 340 -5.76 37.54 32.98
N ARG A 341 -6.40 36.47 32.50
CA ARG A 341 -6.03 35.08 32.87
C ARG A 341 -4.57 34.77 32.55
N LEU A 342 -4.01 35.40 31.51
CA LEU A 342 -2.62 35.23 31.07
C LEU A 342 -1.60 35.40 32.21
N PHE A 343 -1.86 36.32 33.14
CA PHE A 343 -0.92 36.69 34.20
C PHE A 343 -1.04 35.83 35.47
N ASN A 344 -2.05 34.96 35.55
CA ASN A 344 -2.38 34.22 36.77
C ASN A 344 -1.73 32.81 36.85
N LYS A 345 -0.88 32.44 35.89
CA LYS A 345 -0.33 31.07 35.76
C LYS A 345 1.15 31.08 35.35
N ASP A 346 1.87 30.01 35.72
CA ASP A 346 3.30 29.86 35.45
C ASP A 346 3.62 29.44 34.01
N SER A 347 2.71 28.74 33.34
CA SER A 347 2.80 28.39 31.92
C SER A 347 1.82 29.27 31.13
N TYR A 348 2.30 30.36 30.53
CA TYR A 348 1.45 31.23 29.70
C TYR A 348 1.27 30.67 28.28
N TYR A 349 2.18 29.77 27.86
CA TYR A 349 2.27 29.26 26.49
C TYR A 349 0.95 28.63 26.03
N ASP A 350 0.33 27.81 26.88
CA ASP A 350 -0.92 27.13 26.57
C ASP A 350 -2.12 28.11 26.42
N LEU A 351 -2.07 29.31 27.00
CA LEU A 351 -3.16 30.30 26.86
C LEU A 351 -3.07 31.07 25.55
N ILE A 352 -1.87 31.21 25.01
CA ILE A 352 -1.57 31.93 23.77
C ILE A 352 -1.19 31.00 22.61
N SER A 353 -1.24 29.68 22.81
CA SER A 353 -0.92 28.69 21.79
C SER A 353 -2.05 28.57 20.76
N GLY A 354 -2.08 29.51 19.83
CA GLY A 354 -3.10 29.64 18.79
C GLY A 354 -3.38 31.11 18.49
N PRO A 355 -3.93 31.44 17.32
CA PRO A 355 -4.18 32.82 16.94
C PRO A 355 -5.33 33.47 17.73
N GLU A 356 -6.16 32.70 18.45
CA GLU A 356 -7.43 33.18 18.99
C GLU A 356 -7.28 34.20 20.11
N TYR A 357 -6.26 34.07 20.96
CA TYR A 357 -6.04 35.02 22.05
C TYR A 357 -5.70 36.41 21.50
N GLU A 358 -4.76 36.46 20.56
CA GLU A 358 -4.31 37.67 19.88
C GLU A 358 -5.41 38.29 19.00
N LYS A 359 -6.13 37.48 18.24
CA LYS A 359 -7.28 37.94 17.44
C LYS A 359 -8.43 38.44 18.33
N ALA A 360 -8.67 37.79 19.46
CA ALA A 360 -9.68 38.25 20.41
C ALA A 360 -9.29 39.58 21.05
N LEU A 361 -8.01 39.80 21.37
CA LEU A 361 -7.51 41.10 21.82
C LEU A 361 -7.75 42.18 20.76
N ARG A 362 -7.40 41.92 19.50
CA ARG A 362 -7.60 42.88 18.40
C ARG A 362 -9.05 43.37 18.31
N VAL A 363 -10.02 42.48 18.49
CA VAL A 363 -11.46 42.81 18.39
C VAL A 363 -12.00 43.38 19.71
N GLY A 364 -11.64 42.79 20.85
CA GLY A 364 -12.28 43.02 22.14
C GLY A 364 -11.55 44.00 23.07
N PHE A 365 -10.31 44.40 22.77
CA PHE A 365 -9.54 45.26 23.68
C PHE A 365 -10.09 46.69 23.74
N ALA A 366 -10.58 47.22 22.61
CA ALA A 366 -11.07 48.60 22.53
C ALA A 366 -12.30 48.88 23.43
N VAL A 367 -13.12 47.85 23.72
CA VAL A 367 -14.34 47.99 24.53
C VAL A 367 -14.10 47.93 26.04
N LEU A 368 -12.86 47.63 26.47
CA LEU A 368 -12.48 47.65 27.87
C LEU A 368 -12.44 49.08 28.41
N LEU A 369 -12.59 49.23 29.73
CA LEU A 369 -12.41 50.52 30.40
C LEU A 369 -10.96 50.98 30.24
N GLU A 370 -10.75 52.29 30.15
CA GLU A 370 -9.42 52.89 29.96
C GLU A 370 -8.41 52.42 31.01
N ASN A 371 -8.80 52.42 32.29
CA ASN A 371 -7.97 51.91 33.40
C ASN A 371 -7.55 50.45 33.21
N ASP A 372 -8.45 49.61 32.67
CA ASP A 372 -8.17 48.19 32.45
C ASP A 372 -7.23 48.00 31.26
N ARG A 373 -7.34 48.83 30.21
CA ARG A 373 -6.42 48.81 29.06
C ARG A 373 -5.00 49.20 29.47
N CYS A 374 -4.86 50.31 30.20
CA CYS A 374 -3.55 50.76 30.70
C CYS A 374 -2.91 49.71 31.62
N GLU A 375 -3.69 49.09 32.51
CA GLU A 375 -3.18 48.05 33.39
C GLU A 375 -2.76 46.79 32.62
N TYR A 376 -3.54 46.37 31.63
CA TYR A 376 -3.20 45.22 30.80
C TYR A 376 -1.87 45.40 30.06
N VAL A 377 -1.68 46.54 29.38
CA VAL A 377 -0.43 46.85 28.64
C VAL A 377 0.78 46.83 29.58
N LYS A 378 0.64 47.47 30.74
CA LYS A 378 1.68 47.48 31.77
C LYS A 378 2.03 46.06 32.24
N GLN A 379 1.04 45.19 32.44
CA GLN A 379 1.27 43.81 32.85
C GLN A 379 1.92 42.97 31.75
N VAL A 380 1.56 43.14 30.47
CA VAL A 380 2.24 42.46 29.34
C VAL A 380 3.74 42.80 29.34
N MET A 381 4.07 44.08 29.40
CA MET A 381 5.47 44.53 29.42
C MET A 381 6.23 43.95 30.61
N ALA A 382 5.65 44.06 31.82
CA ALA A 382 6.29 43.56 33.04
C ALA A 382 6.47 42.03 33.02
N TYR A 383 5.43 41.28 32.63
CA TYR A 383 5.41 39.82 32.68
C TYR A 383 6.40 39.21 31.68
N PHE A 384 6.34 39.59 30.40
CA PHE A 384 7.22 39.00 29.38
C PHE A 384 8.66 39.48 29.47
N ASN A 385 8.91 40.72 29.91
CA ASN A 385 10.27 41.19 30.18
C ASN A 385 10.90 40.41 31.35
N LYS A 386 10.13 40.15 32.43
CA LYS A 386 10.58 39.33 33.54
C LYS A 386 10.92 37.90 33.10
N ARG A 387 10.02 37.24 32.35
CA ARG A 387 10.27 35.89 31.81
C ARG A 387 11.50 35.83 30.91
N ALA A 388 11.69 36.82 30.03
CA ALA A 388 12.85 36.94 29.17
C ALA A 388 14.19 37.16 29.93
N GLN A 389 14.14 37.58 31.19
CA GLN A 389 15.30 37.71 32.07
C GLN A 389 15.55 36.44 32.89
N GLU A 390 14.49 35.70 33.23
CA GLU A 390 14.56 34.48 34.05
C GLU A 390 14.91 33.21 33.25
N ASP A 391 14.57 33.15 31.96
CA ASP A 391 14.89 32.05 31.05
C ASP A 391 15.79 32.52 29.89
N ALA A 392 17.09 32.26 30.01
CA ALA A 392 18.09 32.67 29.03
C ALA A 392 17.99 31.89 27.71
N GLU A 393 17.58 30.61 27.75
CA GLU A 393 17.45 29.77 26.55
C GLU A 393 16.15 30.12 25.79
N GLY A 394 15.06 30.40 26.53
CA GLY A 394 13.75 30.79 26.00
C GLY A 394 13.58 32.29 25.71
N GLN A 395 14.57 33.14 26.04
CA GLN A 395 14.49 34.60 25.98
C GLN A 395 13.90 35.14 24.66
N LYS A 396 14.34 34.57 23.52
CA LYS A 396 13.86 34.98 22.19
C LYS A 396 12.35 34.76 22.03
N TYR A 397 11.83 33.64 22.54
CA TYR A 397 10.42 33.30 22.46
C TYR A 397 9.58 34.18 23.39
N HIS A 398 10.03 34.44 24.62
CA HIS A 398 9.35 35.34 25.56
C HIS A 398 9.20 36.76 25.01
N LYS A 399 10.28 37.33 24.47
CA LYS A 399 10.24 38.67 23.85
C LYS A 399 9.32 38.71 22.64
N ARG A 400 9.38 37.67 21.81
CA ARG A 400 8.51 37.55 20.63
C ARG A 400 7.03 37.54 21.02
N HIS A 401 6.62 36.70 21.98
CA HIS A 401 5.21 36.63 22.39
C HIS A 401 4.70 37.93 23.04
N GLY A 402 5.53 38.61 23.84
CA GLY A 402 5.19 39.95 24.36
C GLY A 402 4.97 40.96 23.23
N TRP A 403 5.82 40.93 22.20
CA TRP A 403 5.68 41.76 21.00
C TRP A 403 4.45 41.39 20.16
N GLU A 404 4.14 40.10 19.95
CA GLU A 404 2.96 39.63 19.20
C GLU A 404 1.64 40.11 19.86
N ILE A 405 1.56 40.03 21.19
CA ILE A 405 0.42 40.53 21.97
C ILE A 405 0.26 42.05 21.82
N LEU A 406 1.32 42.84 22.00
CA LEU A 406 1.26 44.30 21.85
C LEU A 406 0.99 44.73 20.41
N SER A 407 1.50 43.98 19.42
CA SER A 407 1.25 44.21 18.00
C SER A 407 -0.22 43.98 17.65
N SER A 408 -0.88 43.02 18.30
CA SER A 408 -2.31 42.75 18.13
C SER A 408 -3.23 43.89 18.59
N ILE A 409 -2.73 44.79 19.45
CA ILE A 409 -3.44 45.97 19.97
C ILE A 409 -2.70 47.28 19.68
N CYS A 410 -1.81 47.30 18.67
CA CYS A 410 -0.88 48.40 18.44
C CYS A 410 -1.57 49.75 18.16
N GLU A 411 -2.75 49.73 17.54
CA GLU A 411 -3.54 50.94 17.28
C GLU A 411 -4.10 51.59 18.55
N GLN A 412 -4.26 50.81 19.62
CA GLN A 412 -4.80 51.26 20.90
C GLN A 412 -3.69 51.68 21.89
N LEU A 413 -2.42 51.55 21.54
CA LEU A 413 -1.27 51.97 22.36
C LEU A 413 -0.96 53.46 22.18
N THR A 414 -0.58 54.12 23.27
CA THR A 414 0.01 55.46 23.25
C THR A 414 1.41 55.45 22.63
N ASP A 415 1.91 56.60 22.18
CA ASP A 415 3.26 56.71 21.61
C ASP A 415 4.36 56.27 22.61
N ILE A 416 4.16 56.56 23.90
CA ILE A 416 5.04 56.12 24.99
C ILE A 416 5.05 54.59 25.09
N GLU A 417 3.88 53.93 25.03
CA GLU A 417 3.79 52.46 25.10
C GLU A 417 4.41 51.79 23.86
N LYS A 418 4.33 52.43 22.69
CA LYS A 418 4.99 51.96 21.46
C LYS A 418 6.51 52.02 21.57
N GLU A 419 7.05 53.10 22.15
CA GLU A 419 8.48 53.21 22.45
C GLU A 419 8.92 52.17 23.49
N GLN A 420 8.11 51.94 24.53
CA GLN A 420 8.37 50.91 25.52
C GLN A 420 8.36 49.50 24.92
N CYS A 421 7.47 49.20 23.97
CA CYS A 421 7.46 47.92 23.25
C CYS A 421 8.82 47.64 22.57
N GLU A 422 9.38 48.64 21.89
CA GLU A 422 10.71 48.54 21.27
C GLU A 422 11.82 48.36 22.31
N GLN A 423 11.75 49.09 23.42
CA GLN A 423 12.72 48.98 24.50
C GLN A 423 12.74 47.57 25.13
N PHE A 424 11.57 46.98 25.40
CA PHE A 424 11.46 45.70 26.12
C PHE A 424 11.64 44.49 25.18
N PHE A 425 11.13 44.55 23.96
CA PHE A 425 11.08 43.40 23.05
C PHE A 425 11.96 43.53 21.81
N GLY A 426 12.62 44.68 21.62
CA GLY A 426 13.62 44.91 20.57
C GLY A 426 13.04 45.32 19.22
N GLN A 427 11.72 45.49 19.11
CA GLN A 427 11.01 45.94 17.91
C GLN A 427 9.77 46.75 18.29
N LYS A 428 9.42 47.76 17.48
CA LYS A 428 8.15 48.49 17.63
C LYS A 428 6.96 47.57 17.36
N CYS A 429 5.82 47.81 18.00
CA CYS A 429 4.60 47.08 17.67
C CYS A 429 4.23 47.28 16.19
N ASP A 430 3.70 46.24 15.56
CA ASP A 430 3.35 46.23 14.15
C ASP A 430 1.83 46.14 13.96
N VAL A 431 1.24 47.18 13.35
CA VAL A 431 -0.20 47.23 13.04
C VAL A 431 -0.57 46.18 11.97
N ALA A 432 0.38 45.78 11.12
CA ALA A 432 0.19 44.79 10.06
C ALA A 432 0.43 43.34 10.53
N PHE A 433 0.77 43.12 11.81
CA PHE A 433 0.93 41.79 12.37
C PHE A 433 -0.34 40.96 12.16
N GLU A 434 -0.22 39.68 11.81
CA GLU A 434 -1.36 38.76 11.67
C GLU A 434 -1.10 37.47 12.45
N PRO A 435 -1.89 37.18 13.51
CA PRO A 435 -1.80 35.95 14.28
C PRO A 435 -2.02 34.72 13.41
N LYS A 436 -1.15 33.72 13.55
CA LYS A 436 -1.22 32.45 12.79
C LYS A 436 -1.17 31.24 13.73
N PRO A 437 -1.75 30.09 13.33
CA PRO A 437 -1.56 28.83 14.06
C PRO A 437 -0.08 28.48 14.26
N PRO A 438 0.31 27.95 15.43
CA PRO A 438 1.68 27.57 15.74
C PRO A 438 2.22 26.42 14.85
N VAL A 439 1.34 25.60 14.28
CA VAL A 439 1.70 24.53 13.33
C VAL A 439 1.14 24.90 11.96
N GLY A 440 2.03 25.12 10.98
CA GLY A 440 1.66 25.40 9.59
C GLY A 440 1.21 24.16 8.81
N ARG A 441 0.70 24.35 7.59
CA ARG A 441 0.42 23.23 6.67
C ARG A 441 1.70 22.42 6.44
N ILE A 442 1.63 21.12 6.68
CA ILE A 442 2.71 20.18 6.31
C ILE A 442 2.96 20.38 4.82
N ARG A 443 4.18 20.81 4.47
CA ARG A 443 4.65 20.76 3.09
C ARG A 443 5.25 19.39 2.89
N SER A 444 4.67 18.63 1.97
CA SER A 444 5.23 17.37 1.46
C SER A 444 5.48 17.55 -0.04
N GLY A 445 6.50 16.88 -0.55
CA GLY A 445 6.91 17.01 -1.94
C GLY A 445 8.25 16.34 -2.20
N PHE A 446 8.63 16.25 -3.47
CA PHE A 446 9.94 15.78 -3.86
C PHE A 446 10.96 16.90 -3.71
N VAL A 447 12.13 16.57 -3.18
CA VAL A 447 13.25 17.51 -3.09
C VAL A 447 13.82 17.71 -4.50
N ASN A 448 13.84 18.96 -4.95
CA ASN A 448 14.39 19.40 -6.23
C ASN A 448 15.62 20.30 -5.99
N PRO A 449 16.81 19.70 -5.80
CA PRO A 449 18.02 20.44 -5.47
C PRO A 449 18.48 21.33 -6.64
N LYS A 450 18.95 22.53 -6.30
CA LYS A 450 19.35 23.58 -7.25
C LYS A 450 20.86 23.81 -7.18
N GLY A 451 21.47 24.05 -8.34
CA GLY A 451 22.84 24.58 -8.41
C GLY A 451 22.87 26.11 -8.27
N PRO A 452 24.07 26.70 -8.13
CA PRO A 452 24.28 28.15 -7.98
C PRO A 452 24.13 28.94 -9.29
N VAL A 453 24.01 28.24 -10.42
CA VAL A 453 23.82 28.80 -11.78
C VAL A 453 22.77 27.96 -12.52
N THR A 454 22.18 28.48 -13.59
CA THR A 454 21.23 27.72 -14.40
C THR A 454 21.94 26.72 -15.32
N PRO A 455 21.24 25.68 -15.84
CA PRO A 455 21.83 24.78 -16.84
C PRO A 455 22.35 25.49 -18.10
N GLU A 456 21.73 26.59 -18.51
CA GLU A 456 22.15 27.39 -19.67
C GLU A 456 23.45 28.15 -19.39
N GLU A 457 23.53 28.78 -18.21
CA GLU A 457 24.76 29.46 -17.76
C GLU A 457 25.92 28.47 -17.61
N PHE A 458 25.64 27.28 -17.07
CA PHE A 458 26.62 26.21 -16.91
C PHE A 458 27.13 25.70 -18.26
N ASN A 459 26.24 25.52 -19.25
CA ASN A 459 26.61 25.10 -20.60
C ASN A 459 27.53 26.09 -21.31
N GLY A 460 27.41 27.39 -21.01
CA GLY A 460 28.27 28.45 -21.55
C GLY A 460 29.69 28.50 -20.96
N MET A 461 29.98 27.77 -19.88
CA MET A 461 31.31 27.76 -19.24
C MET A 461 32.26 26.76 -19.92
N ALA A 462 33.55 27.09 -19.92
CA ALA A 462 34.58 26.14 -20.30
C ALA A 462 34.70 25.01 -19.27
N ILE A 463 34.97 23.77 -19.72
CA ILE A 463 35.05 22.60 -18.83
C ILE A 463 36.11 22.76 -17.73
N ILE A 464 37.23 23.42 -18.05
CA ILE A 464 38.28 23.78 -17.09
C ILE A 464 37.76 24.70 -15.98
N ASP A 465 36.94 25.70 -16.34
CA ASP A 465 36.39 26.65 -15.37
C ASP A 465 35.36 25.97 -14.46
N ILE A 466 34.54 25.08 -15.03
CA ILE A 466 33.62 24.23 -14.27
C ILE A 466 34.41 23.40 -13.26
N ALA A 467 35.44 22.68 -13.72
CA ALA A 467 36.27 21.84 -12.85
C ALA A 467 36.99 22.64 -11.75
N HIS A 468 37.42 23.86 -12.04
CA HIS A 468 37.98 24.78 -11.04
C HIS A 468 36.93 25.18 -10.00
N LYS A 469 35.72 25.57 -10.44
CA LYS A 469 34.62 25.96 -9.54
C LYS A 469 34.15 24.84 -8.64
N LEU A 470 34.12 23.59 -9.12
CA LEU A 470 33.78 22.42 -8.30
C LEU A 470 34.74 22.21 -7.12
N ARG A 471 36.02 22.60 -7.27
CA ARG A 471 37.04 22.54 -6.22
C ARG A 471 37.00 23.73 -5.27
N SER A 472 36.60 24.89 -5.78
CA SER A 472 36.68 26.15 -5.04
C SER A 472 35.32 26.65 -4.58
N ASP A 473 34.45 27.06 -5.49
CA ASP A 473 33.28 27.89 -5.22
C ASP A 473 32.05 27.05 -4.86
N TRP A 474 31.99 25.85 -5.43
CA TRP A 474 30.84 24.94 -5.39
C TRP A 474 31.12 23.73 -4.50
N THR A 475 31.96 23.85 -3.46
CA THR A 475 32.08 22.76 -2.47
C THR A 475 30.78 22.63 -1.68
N PRO A 476 30.43 21.42 -1.20
CA PRO A 476 29.22 21.21 -0.39
C PRO A 476 29.10 22.20 0.78
N GLU A 477 30.20 22.44 1.51
CA GLU A 477 30.20 23.33 2.67
C GLU A 477 29.92 24.79 2.28
N LYS A 478 30.40 25.24 1.13
CA LYS A 478 30.14 26.61 0.65
C LYS A 478 28.71 26.76 0.16
N LEU A 479 28.18 25.77 -0.56
CA LEU A 479 26.79 25.79 -1.05
C LEU A 479 25.80 25.72 0.11
N SER A 480 26.04 24.85 1.09
CA SER A 480 25.25 24.77 2.31
C SER A 480 25.22 26.12 3.07
N LYS A 481 26.38 26.79 3.21
CA LYS A 481 26.45 28.14 3.82
C LYS A 481 25.75 29.22 3.00
N GLN A 482 25.66 29.08 1.67
CA GLN A 482 24.97 30.01 0.78
C GLN A 482 23.45 29.78 0.76
N ASN A 483 22.99 28.58 1.10
CA ASN A 483 21.58 28.25 1.14
C ASN A 483 20.88 28.95 2.32
N LYS A 484 20.38 30.17 2.07
CA LYS A 484 19.62 30.97 3.05
C LYS A 484 18.11 30.65 3.04
N SER A 485 17.67 29.76 2.16
CA SER A 485 16.25 29.43 2.01
C SER A 485 15.83 28.43 3.09
N GLU A 486 14.70 28.69 3.74
CA GLU A 486 14.02 27.71 4.59
C GLU A 486 13.19 26.69 3.75
N ASP A 487 13.24 26.77 2.41
CA ASP A 487 12.55 25.83 1.52
C ASP A 487 13.35 24.54 1.32
N PHE A 488 13.08 23.55 2.20
CA PHE A 488 13.71 22.24 2.16
C PHE A 488 13.44 21.45 0.87
N LEU A 489 12.40 21.81 0.09
CA LEU A 489 12.09 21.16 -1.19
C LEU A 489 12.93 21.69 -2.34
N ASN A 490 13.59 22.85 -2.21
CA ASN A 490 14.41 23.44 -3.26
C ASN A 490 15.80 23.88 -2.74
N PRO A 491 16.58 22.98 -2.12
CA PRO A 491 17.84 23.35 -1.49
C PRO A 491 18.90 23.73 -2.53
N LEU A 492 19.69 24.77 -2.26
CA LEU A 492 20.94 25.04 -2.97
C LEU A 492 22.04 24.13 -2.40
N ASN A 493 22.47 23.11 -3.13
CA ASN A 493 23.46 22.14 -2.64
C ASN A 493 24.27 21.48 -3.78
N ALA A 494 25.20 20.61 -3.40
CA ALA A 494 26.07 19.91 -4.35
C ALA A 494 25.32 18.94 -5.28
N GLU A 495 24.24 18.31 -4.83
CA GLU A 495 23.39 17.45 -5.69
C GLU A 495 22.80 18.26 -6.84
N GLY A 496 22.39 19.50 -6.59
CA GLY A 496 21.92 20.42 -7.63
C GLY A 496 22.98 20.70 -8.69
N VAL A 497 24.24 20.86 -8.28
CA VAL A 497 25.37 21.01 -9.22
C VAL A 497 25.66 19.70 -9.97
N GLY A 498 25.62 18.56 -9.28
CA GLY A 498 25.76 17.23 -9.89
C GLY A 498 24.69 16.95 -10.94
N ASN A 499 23.44 17.36 -10.69
CA ASN A 499 22.35 17.30 -11.66
C ASN A 499 22.63 18.11 -12.91
N ILE A 500 23.07 19.37 -12.75
CA ILE A 500 23.40 20.23 -13.89
C ILE A 500 24.54 19.62 -14.71
N LEU A 501 25.57 19.08 -14.04
CA LEU A 501 26.68 18.39 -14.68
C LEU A 501 26.20 17.19 -15.52
N ARG A 502 25.32 16.33 -14.96
CA ARG A 502 24.74 15.17 -15.68
C ARG A 502 23.88 15.58 -16.89
N ILE A 503 23.20 16.73 -16.82
CA ILE A 503 22.41 17.28 -17.94
C ILE A 503 23.31 17.86 -19.05
N ASP A 504 24.45 18.42 -18.69
CA ASP A 504 25.36 19.08 -19.63
C ASP A 504 26.25 18.09 -20.40
N ILE A 505 26.67 17.00 -19.76
CA ILE A 505 27.55 15.98 -20.35
C ILE A 505 27.06 15.45 -21.71
N PRO A 506 25.79 15.04 -21.90
CA PRO A 506 25.31 14.57 -23.19
C PRO A 506 25.44 15.61 -24.32
N LYS A 507 25.34 16.90 -23.99
CA LYS A 507 25.35 18.00 -24.97
C LYS A 507 26.75 18.29 -25.52
N ARG A 508 27.79 18.08 -24.71
CA ARG A 508 29.20 18.38 -25.05
C ARG A 508 30.12 17.21 -24.70
N PHE A 509 29.65 15.99 -24.97
CA PHE A 509 30.27 14.75 -24.49
C PHE A 509 31.77 14.64 -24.82
N LYS A 510 32.15 14.99 -26.05
CA LYS A 510 33.56 14.97 -26.48
C LYS A 510 34.44 15.89 -25.62
N ASP A 511 33.98 17.10 -25.30
CA ASP A 511 34.75 18.05 -24.49
C ASP A 511 34.97 17.52 -23.06
N TYR A 512 33.96 16.85 -22.49
CA TYR A 512 34.07 16.20 -21.18
C TYR A 512 35.02 15.00 -21.21
N ILE A 513 34.98 14.17 -22.25
CA ILE A 513 35.91 13.04 -22.43
C ILE A 513 37.35 13.56 -22.58
N ASP A 514 37.58 14.57 -23.43
CA ASP A 514 38.89 15.17 -23.67
C ASP A 514 39.47 15.79 -22.37
N ASN A 515 38.61 16.23 -21.44
CA ASN A 515 38.99 16.83 -20.16
C ASN A 515 38.76 15.93 -18.93
N ALA A 516 38.51 14.63 -19.12
CA ALA A 516 38.05 13.73 -18.05
C ALA A 516 38.96 13.73 -16.81
N LYS A 517 40.28 13.86 -16.99
CA LYS A 517 41.29 13.92 -15.91
C LYS A 517 41.02 15.02 -14.87
N LEU A 518 40.30 16.09 -15.23
CA LEU A 518 39.97 17.19 -14.32
C LEU A 518 38.92 16.83 -13.27
N PHE A 519 38.23 15.68 -13.39
CA PHE A 519 37.13 15.27 -12.52
C PHE A 519 37.55 14.27 -11.43
N PHE A 520 38.84 14.26 -11.04
CA PHE A 520 39.30 13.55 -9.85
C PHE A 520 40.48 14.27 -9.21
N GLU A 521 40.37 14.49 -7.90
CA GLU A 521 41.47 14.91 -7.03
C GLU A 521 41.07 14.62 -5.58
N ARG A 522 41.51 13.46 -5.05
CA ARG A 522 40.96 12.82 -3.82
C ARG A 522 40.64 13.74 -2.65
N ASN A 523 41.48 14.73 -2.37
CA ASN A 523 41.36 15.59 -1.18
C ASN A 523 40.95 17.03 -1.52
N VAL A 524 40.60 17.31 -2.78
CA VAL A 524 40.29 18.67 -3.27
C VAL A 524 38.93 18.71 -3.95
N LEU A 525 38.62 17.73 -4.79
CA LEU A 525 37.30 17.59 -5.42
C LEU A 525 36.44 16.63 -4.59
N ASP A 526 35.27 17.08 -4.17
CA ASP A 526 34.32 16.21 -3.46
C ASP A 526 33.92 15.00 -4.34
N GLN A 527 33.91 13.82 -3.73
CA GLN A 527 33.66 12.56 -4.42
C GLN A 527 32.29 12.50 -5.10
N HIS A 528 31.30 13.26 -4.62
CA HIS A 528 29.99 13.34 -5.25
C HIS A 528 30.06 13.91 -6.67
N TYR A 529 31.00 14.83 -6.94
CA TYR A 529 31.21 15.35 -8.29
C TYR A 529 31.94 14.37 -9.20
N THR A 530 32.89 13.61 -8.65
CA THR A 530 33.52 12.50 -9.38
C THR A 530 32.45 11.48 -9.78
N TYR A 531 31.59 11.09 -8.84
CA TYR A 531 30.46 10.19 -9.09
C TYR A 531 29.50 10.75 -10.15
N SER A 532 29.06 12.01 -10.01
CA SER A 532 28.13 12.64 -10.94
C SER A 532 28.69 12.74 -12.36
N PHE A 533 29.99 13.01 -12.50
CA PHE A 533 30.68 12.96 -13.78
C PHE A 533 30.63 11.55 -14.39
N LEU A 534 31.05 10.52 -13.63
CA LEU A 534 31.08 9.14 -14.11
C LEU A 534 29.68 8.63 -14.51
N GLN A 535 28.66 8.91 -13.69
CA GLN A 535 27.26 8.59 -13.99
C GLN A 535 26.77 9.29 -15.27
N GLY A 536 27.10 10.58 -15.44
CA GLY A 536 26.76 11.31 -16.67
C GLY A 536 27.39 10.69 -17.92
N ILE A 537 28.66 10.25 -17.82
CA ILE A 537 29.35 9.56 -18.92
C ILE A 537 28.72 8.19 -19.20
N GLN A 538 28.52 7.38 -18.16
CA GLN A 538 27.89 6.05 -18.26
C GLN A 538 26.54 6.13 -18.95
N LYS A 539 25.64 6.99 -18.45
CA LYS A 539 24.31 7.16 -19.02
C LYS A 539 24.34 7.64 -20.47
N THR A 540 25.25 8.55 -20.79
CA THR A 540 25.38 9.05 -22.17
C THR A 540 25.83 7.96 -23.15
N ILE A 541 26.71 7.06 -22.72
CA ILE A 541 27.13 5.91 -23.54
C ILE A 541 25.96 4.93 -23.71
N HIS A 542 25.27 4.64 -22.61
CA HIS A 542 24.13 3.73 -22.59
C HIS A 542 22.99 4.17 -23.52
N ASP A 543 22.65 5.47 -23.49
CA ASP A 543 21.52 6.03 -24.23
C ASP A 543 21.78 6.14 -25.75
N ASP A 544 23.03 6.28 -26.21
CA ASP A 544 23.37 6.44 -27.63
C ASP A 544 24.81 5.98 -27.91
N GLN A 545 25.02 4.66 -28.02
CA GLN A 545 26.35 4.07 -28.20
C GLN A 545 26.96 4.39 -29.57
N THR A 546 26.16 4.38 -30.64
CA THR A 546 26.61 4.54 -32.03
C THR A 546 27.26 5.89 -32.28
N SER A 547 26.72 6.99 -31.74
CA SER A 547 27.32 8.32 -31.95
C SER A 547 28.60 8.56 -31.13
N LYS A 548 28.95 7.65 -30.22
CA LYS A 548 30.17 7.72 -29.40
C LYS A 548 31.27 6.78 -29.90
N GLU A 549 31.00 6.00 -30.94
CA GLU A 549 32.03 5.23 -31.64
C GLU A 549 33.15 6.15 -32.14
N ASN A 550 34.40 5.70 -32.04
CA ASN A 550 35.62 6.40 -32.50
C ASN A 550 36.07 7.62 -31.68
N LEU A 551 35.53 7.85 -30.47
CA LEU A 551 36.09 8.82 -29.53
C LEU A 551 37.36 8.30 -28.86
N ASP A 552 38.25 9.21 -28.46
CA ASP A 552 39.45 8.86 -27.70
C ASP A 552 39.15 8.80 -26.20
N TYR A 553 39.02 7.59 -25.68
CA TYR A 553 38.75 7.35 -24.25
C TYR A 553 40.01 7.37 -23.38
N SER A 554 41.20 7.70 -23.92
CA SER A 554 42.47 7.67 -23.17
C SER A 554 42.44 8.49 -21.88
N ASN A 555 41.80 9.67 -21.91
CA ASN A 555 41.70 10.53 -20.73
C ASN A 555 40.72 10.00 -19.68
N LEU A 556 39.64 9.34 -20.10
CA LEU A 556 38.71 8.65 -19.20
C LEU A 556 39.39 7.45 -18.54
N ILE A 557 40.07 6.60 -19.32
CA ILE A 557 40.84 5.46 -18.78
C ILE A 557 41.92 5.95 -17.81
N SER A 558 42.64 7.03 -18.16
CA SER A 558 43.63 7.64 -17.26
C SER A 558 43.00 8.14 -15.95
N LEU A 559 41.81 8.74 -15.99
CA LEU A 559 41.08 9.17 -14.80
C LEU A 559 40.80 7.98 -13.88
N LEU A 560 40.23 6.90 -14.43
CA LEU A 560 39.92 5.68 -13.69
C LEU A 560 41.19 5.06 -13.09
N LEU A 561 42.28 5.00 -13.84
CA LEU A 561 43.58 4.49 -13.36
C LEU A 561 44.20 5.37 -12.26
N ASN A 562 44.00 6.69 -12.31
CA ASN A 562 44.45 7.59 -11.24
C ASN A 562 43.68 7.33 -9.94
N ILE A 563 42.38 7.02 -10.02
CA ILE A 563 41.59 6.57 -8.86
C ILE A 563 42.16 5.27 -8.30
N VAL A 564 42.43 4.28 -9.16
CA VAL A 564 43.06 3.00 -8.76
C VAL A 564 44.40 3.23 -8.08
N LYS A 565 45.27 4.06 -8.66
CA LYS A 565 46.57 4.38 -8.09
C LYS A 565 46.43 5.00 -6.70
N SER A 566 45.54 5.99 -6.55
CA SER A 566 45.29 6.63 -5.27
C SER A 566 44.72 5.65 -4.22
N GLY A 567 43.83 4.74 -4.62
CA GLY A 567 43.27 3.71 -3.75
C GLY A 567 44.28 2.64 -3.31
N LYS A 568 45.25 2.31 -4.18
CA LYS A 568 46.36 1.40 -3.85
C LYS A 568 47.39 2.05 -2.90
N GLU A 569 47.63 3.36 -3.05
CA GLU A 569 48.51 4.13 -2.15
C GLU A 569 47.88 4.31 -0.76
N GLU A 570 46.58 4.60 -0.73
CA GLU A 570 45.82 4.79 0.51
C GLU A 570 44.39 4.24 0.30
N PRO A 571 43.89 3.27 1.08
CA PRO A 571 42.51 2.78 0.92
C PRO A 571 41.48 3.91 1.09
N PHE A 572 40.43 3.93 0.28
CA PHE A 572 39.32 4.89 0.45
C PHE A 572 38.49 4.50 1.68
N GLY A 573 38.38 5.40 2.67
CA GLY A 573 37.61 5.15 3.89
C GLY A 573 36.09 5.32 3.70
N ARG A 574 35.30 4.58 4.49
CA ARG A 574 33.86 4.80 4.67
C ARG A 574 33.65 6.03 5.57
N LYS A 575 33.60 7.24 4.98
CA LYS A 575 33.16 8.43 5.73
C LYS A 575 31.63 8.45 5.73
N THR A 576 31.03 8.20 6.89
CA THR A 576 29.62 8.54 7.12
C THR A 576 29.48 10.06 7.15
N ARG A 577 28.77 10.64 6.17
CA ARG A 577 28.38 12.05 6.18
C ARG A 577 27.35 12.26 7.29
N ASP A 578 27.44 13.37 8.01
CA ASP A 578 26.57 13.65 9.16
C ASP A 578 25.13 13.91 8.71
N ARG A 579 24.17 13.23 9.34
CA ARG A 579 22.74 13.26 8.98
C ARG A 579 22.07 14.60 9.33
N GLU A 580 22.72 15.44 10.12
CA GLU A 580 22.20 16.75 10.53
C GLU A 580 22.26 17.81 9.41
N THR A 581 22.83 17.50 8.24
CA THR A 581 22.96 18.43 7.10
C THR A 581 22.22 17.93 5.85
N PHE A 582 21.75 18.85 4.99
CA PHE A 582 21.13 18.55 3.69
C PHE A 582 22.06 17.79 2.70
N ASP A 583 23.32 17.58 3.08
CA ASP A 583 24.36 16.91 2.31
C ASP A 583 24.54 15.42 2.69
N ALA A 584 23.71 14.89 3.61
CA ALA A 584 23.78 13.51 4.08
C ALA A 584 23.56 12.46 2.97
N TRP A 585 22.93 12.84 1.86
CA TRP A 585 22.59 11.97 0.73
C TRP A 585 23.60 12.02 -0.42
N LEU A 586 24.65 12.83 -0.29
CA LEU A 586 25.67 12.96 -1.33
C LEU A 586 26.50 11.68 -1.44
N SER A 587 26.72 11.27 -2.69
CA SER A 587 27.45 10.07 -3.05
C SER A 587 28.85 10.03 -2.44
N ASP A 588 29.31 8.82 -2.15
CA ASP A 588 30.57 8.54 -1.49
C ASP A 588 31.55 7.80 -2.43
N TRP A 589 32.69 7.36 -1.89
CA TRP A 589 33.67 6.64 -2.70
C TRP A 589 33.18 5.26 -3.11
N GLU A 590 32.33 4.57 -2.33
CA GLU A 590 31.70 3.31 -2.75
C GLU A 590 30.87 3.54 -4.02
N SER A 591 30.07 4.62 -4.04
CA SER A 591 29.30 5.05 -5.20
C SER A 591 30.18 5.33 -6.43
N VAL A 592 31.34 6.01 -6.23
CA VAL A 592 32.31 6.25 -7.32
C VAL A 592 32.82 4.92 -7.89
N HIS A 593 33.21 3.97 -7.05
CA HIS A 593 33.73 2.68 -7.51
C HIS A 593 32.67 1.84 -8.24
N SER A 594 31.40 1.89 -7.79
CA SER A 594 30.28 1.29 -8.52
C SER A 594 30.10 1.92 -9.91
N ALA A 595 30.17 3.26 -10.01
CA ALA A 595 30.11 3.96 -11.29
C ALA A 595 31.32 3.66 -12.20
N MET A 596 32.52 3.41 -11.64
CA MET A 596 33.66 2.90 -12.42
C MET A 596 33.34 1.53 -13.03
N GLY A 597 32.72 0.63 -12.25
CA GLY A 597 32.26 -0.67 -12.72
C GLY A 597 31.28 -0.56 -13.88
N ASP A 598 30.27 0.31 -13.76
CA ASP A 598 29.28 0.53 -14.82
C ASP A 598 29.92 1.08 -16.11
N ILE A 599 30.84 2.05 -16.00
CA ILE A 599 31.55 2.57 -17.18
C ILE A 599 32.33 1.45 -17.87
N VAL A 600 33.05 0.61 -17.13
CA VAL A 600 33.79 -0.51 -17.73
C VAL A 600 32.82 -1.47 -18.42
N GLN A 601 31.65 -1.73 -17.85
CA GLN A 601 30.61 -2.52 -18.51
C GLN A 601 30.16 -1.88 -19.83
N GLU A 602 29.81 -0.59 -19.84
CA GLU A 602 29.38 0.11 -21.06
C GLU A 602 30.47 0.15 -22.14
N LEU A 603 31.75 0.28 -21.75
CA LEU A 603 32.87 0.24 -22.69
C LEU A 603 33.06 -1.15 -23.32
N LEU A 604 32.72 -2.21 -22.61
CA LEU A 604 32.88 -3.61 -23.06
C LEU A 604 31.61 -4.21 -23.67
N ASN A 605 30.46 -3.57 -23.47
CA ASN A 605 29.18 -4.03 -23.96
C ASN A 605 29.10 -3.88 -25.48
N GLU A 606 28.56 -4.90 -26.14
CA GLU A 606 28.52 -5.00 -27.60
C GLU A 606 27.13 -4.64 -28.12
N HIS A 607 27.06 -3.64 -29.01
CA HIS A 607 25.85 -3.25 -29.73
C HIS A 607 26.12 -3.36 -31.23
N ASP A 608 25.20 -4.00 -31.96
CA ASP A 608 25.36 -4.30 -33.40
C ASP A 608 26.72 -4.94 -33.77
N SER A 609 27.20 -5.84 -32.91
CA SER A 609 28.49 -6.55 -33.04
C SER A 609 29.74 -5.65 -32.96
N ARG A 610 29.64 -4.46 -32.35
CA ARG A 610 30.75 -3.54 -32.12
C ARG A 610 30.80 -3.06 -30.67
N ILE A 611 32.00 -2.73 -30.22
CA ILE A 611 32.27 -2.04 -28.95
C ILE A 611 32.83 -0.65 -29.26
N ILE A 612 32.59 0.32 -28.38
CA ILE A 612 33.00 1.72 -28.59
C ILE A 612 34.47 1.99 -28.33
N ILE A 613 35.15 1.10 -27.60
CA ILE A 613 36.55 1.26 -27.22
C ILE A 613 37.46 0.36 -28.08
N ASN A 614 38.68 0.84 -28.33
CA ASN A 614 39.74 0.00 -28.87
C ASN A 614 40.23 -1.01 -27.81
N PHE A 615 39.54 -2.15 -27.68
CA PHE A 615 39.84 -3.15 -26.65
C PHE A 615 41.30 -3.62 -26.67
N GLN A 616 41.88 -3.85 -27.85
CA GLN A 616 43.27 -4.32 -27.95
C GLN A 616 44.28 -3.30 -27.40
N GLN A 617 44.01 -2.01 -27.59
CA GLN A 617 44.84 -0.94 -27.04
C GLN A 617 44.73 -0.84 -25.51
N PHE A 618 43.53 -1.03 -24.94
CA PHE A 618 43.26 -0.81 -23.52
C PHE A 618 43.08 -2.09 -22.70
N ARG A 619 43.37 -3.27 -23.27
CA ARG A 619 43.13 -4.57 -22.64
C ARG A 619 43.73 -4.63 -21.23
N SER A 620 44.99 -4.25 -21.09
CA SER A 620 45.74 -4.34 -19.83
C SER A 620 45.21 -3.36 -18.78
N GLU A 621 44.86 -2.14 -19.20
CA GLU A 621 44.29 -1.10 -18.36
C GLU A 621 42.92 -1.53 -17.84
N LEU A 622 42.03 -2.01 -18.71
CA LEU A 622 40.70 -2.50 -18.36
C LEU A 622 40.78 -3.69 -17.40
N LEU A 623 41.69 -4.65 -17.64
CA LEU A 623 41.90 -5.77 -16.73
C LEU A 623 42.41 -5.30 -15.36
N ASN A 624 43.30 -4.31 -15.29
CA ASN A 624 43.78 -3.74 -14.03
C ASN A 624 42.65 -3.00 -13.28
N LEU A 625 41.75 -2.30 -13.98
CA LEU A 625 40.57 -1.67 -13.38
C LEU A 625 39.64 -2.74 -12.77
N ILE A 626 39.28 -3.77 -13.54
CA ILE A 626 38.43 -4.87 -13.09
C ILE A 626 39.08 -5.58 -11.90
N THR A 627 40.38 -5.86 -11.97
CA THR A 627 41.15 -6.47 -10.87
C THR A 627 41.02 -5.63 -9.61
N TYR A 628 41.27 -4.32 -9.68
CA TYR A 628 41.15 -3.44 -8.52
C TYR A 628 39.73 -3.44 -7.93
N LEU A 629 38.69 -3.36 -8.77
CA LEU A 629 37.30 -3.33 -8.31
C LEU A 629 36.85 -4.67 -7.70
N LEU A 630 37.30 -5.81 -8.24
CA LEU A 630 37.07 -7.14 -7.65
C LEU A 630 37.79 -7.35 -6.30
N ASN A 631 38.78 -6.51 -6.00
CA ASN A 631 39.49 -6.45 -4.71
C ASN A 631 38.87 -5.43 -3.73
N TYR A 632 37.84 -4.70 -4.13
CA TYR A 632 37.19 -3.71 -3.29
C TYR A 632 36.41 -4.38 -2.14
N PRO A 633 36.31 -3.79 -0.94
CA PRO A 633 35.68 -4.42 0.23
C PRO A 633 34.14 -4.58 0.16
N ASP A 634 33.47 -4.03 -0.85
CA ASP A 634 32.00 -4.05 -0.99
C ASP A 634 31.55 -5.07 -2.05
N PRO A 635 30.65 -6.03 -1.73
CA PRO A 635 29.94 -6.17 -0.46
C PRO A 635 30.80 -6.86 0.59
N ALA A 636 30.53 -6.64 1.87
CA ALA A 636 31.15 -7.37 2.98
C ALA A 636 30.15 -8.40 3.55
N PRO A 637 30.59 -9.46 4.27
CA PRO A 637 29.67 -10.42 4.90
C PRO A 637 28.64 -9.76 5.83
N ALA A 638 29.03 -8.67 6.51
CA ALA A 638 28.12 -7.90 7.36
C ALA A 638 26.95 -7.28 6.56
N ASP A 639 27.10 -7.03 5.26
CA ASP A 639 26.02 -6.47 4.43
C ASP A 639 24.92 -7.52 4.13
N GLU A 640 25.11 -8.78 4.55
CA GLU A 640 24.20 -9.92 4.36
C GLU A 640 23.61 -10.46 5.68
N GLU A 641 23.90 -9.81 6.80
CA GLU A 641 23.36 -10.15 8.12
C GLU A 641 22.14 -9.27 8.45
N ILE A 642 21.08 -9.83 9.03
CA ILE A 642 19.80 -9.12 9.19
C ILE A 642 19.90 -7.78 9.94
N GLU A 643 20.80 -7.67 10.91
CA GLU A 643 20.99 -6.49 11.74
C GLU A 643 21.75 -5.36 11.03
N THR A 644 22.55 -5.72 10.02
CA THR A 644 23.48 -4.81 9.34
C THR A 644 23.28 -4.74 7.82
N ALA A 645 22.30 -5.48 7.30
CA ALA A 645 22.00 -5.56 5.88
C ALA A 645 21.68 -4.17 5.30
N LYS A 646 22.35 -3.84 4.20
CA LYS A 646 22.12 -2.59 3.45
C LYS A 646 20.75 -2.57 2.76
N ILE A 647 20.24 -3.76 2.40
CA ILE A 647 19.00 -3.92 1.63
C ILE A 647 18.13 -4.99 2.29
N SER A 648 16.99 -4.57 2.85
CA SER A 648 16.02 -5.47 3.48
C SER A 648 14.60 -5.21 2.98
N THR A 649 13.78 -6.25 2.98
CA THR A 649 12.38 -6.22 2.56
C THR A 649 11.49 -6.72 3.69
N LYS A 650 10.29 -6.15 3.82
CA LYS A 650 9.31 -6.64 4.79
C LYS A 650 8.65 -7.91 4.25
N ASP A 651 8.61 -8.96 5.06
CA ASP A 651 7.90 -10.19 4.72
C ASP A 651 6.39 -9.89 4.53
N PRO A 652 5.78 -10.26 3.38
CA PRO A 652 4.35 -10.06 3.14
C PRO A 652 3.44 -10.77 4.16
N ASN A 653 3.92 -11.87 4.75
CA ASN A 653 3.14 -12.75 5.62
C ASN A 653 3.47 -12.55 7.11
N SER A 654 4.40 -11.65 7.45
CA SER A 654 4.79 -11.38 8.83
C SER A 654 5.16 -9.91 9.06
N ASN A 655 5.52 -9.56 10.30
CA ASN A 655 6.06 -8.24 10.62
C ASN A 655 7.60 -8.24 10.66
N GLU A 656 8.25 -9.31 10.21
CA GLU A 656 9.70 -9.45 10.18
C GLU A 656 10.29 -8.86 8.87
N TYR A 657 11.56 -8.49 8.94
CA TYR A 657 12.34 -8.10 7.77
C TYR A 657 13.21 -9.28 7.33
N LEU A 658 13.40 -9.41 6.02
CA LEU A 658 14.32 -10.36 5.41
C LEU A 658 15.47 -9.60 4.73
N VAL A 659 16.66 -10.20 4.77
CA VAL A 659 17.77 -9.76 3.92
C VAL A 659 17.39 -9.99 2.46
N SER A 660 17.71 -9.04 1.59
CA SER A 660 17.43 -9.16 0.15
C SER A 660 18.21 -10.32 -0.48
N ASP A 661 17.80 -10.72 -1.68
CA ASP A 661 18.43 -11.82 -2.38
C ASP A 661 19.88 -11.48 -2.81
N PRO A 662 20.78 -12.48 -2.91
CA PRO A 662 22.19 -12.28 -3.23
C PRO A 662 22.42 -11.56 -4.57
N PHE A 663 21.55 -11.76 -5.56
CA PHE A 663 21.66 -11.05 -6.84
C PHE A 663 21.42 -9.56 -6.67
N SER A 664 20.34 -9.19 -5.96
CA SER A 664 20.05 -7.79 -5.62
C SER A 664 21.20 -7.14 -4.84
N ILE A 665 21.83 -7.85 -3.91
CA ILE A 665 23.02 -7.36 -3.20
C ILE A 665 24.21 -7.22 -4.17
N ALA A 666 24.46 -8.22 -5.02
CA ALA A 666 25.58 -8.21 -5.96
C ALA A 666 25.50 -7.05 -6.95
N ILE A 667 24.37 -6.83 -7.63
CA ILE A 667 24.22 -5.75 -8.63
C ILE A 667 24.27 -4.35 -8.02
N ASN A 668 24.03 -4.23 -6.70
CA ASN A 668 24.15 -2.98 -5.95
C ASN A 668 25.50 -2.85 -5.22
N SER A 669 26.46 -3.72 -5.52
CA SER A 669 27.80 -3.71 -4.92
C SER A 669 28.90 -3.49 -5.95
N VAL A 670 30.05 -2.98 -5.48
CA VAL A 670 31.22 -2.74 -6.33
C VAL A 670 31.76 -4.04 -6.94
N ARG A 671 31.98 -5.08 -6.12
CA ARG A 671 32.53 -6.36 -6.61
C ARG A 671 31.57 -7.06 -7.56
N GLY A 672 30.26 -6.99 -7.33
CA GLY A 672 29.28 -7.62 -8.23
C GLY A 672 29.26 -6.96 -9.61
N ARG A 673 29.26 -5.62 -9.68
CA ARG A 673 29.39 -4.87 -10.94
C ARG A 673 30.72 -5.15 -11.65
N ALA A 674 31.80 -5.25 -10.89
CA ALA A 674 33.11 -5.62 -11.43
C ALA A 674 33.14 -7.06 -11.99
N PHE A 675 32.38 -7.98 -11.40
CA PHE A 675 32.24 -9.34 -11.91
C PHE A 675 31.48 -9.37 -13.24
N GLN A 676 30.43 -8.56 -13.41
CA GLN A 676 29.75 -8.39 -14.69
C GLN A 676 30.70 -7.82 -15.75
N ALA A 677 31.51 -6.83 -15.38
CA ALA A 677 32.57 -6.31 -16.25
C ALA A 677 33.60 -7.38 -16.63
N LEU A 678 34.01 -8.26 -15.70
CA LEU A 678 34.89 -9.39 -15.99
C LEU A 678 34.27 -10.36 -17.00
N VAL A 679 32.98 -10.66 -16.88
CA VAL A 679 32.25 -11.50 -17.82
C VAL A 679 32.27 -10.89 -19.22
N LEU A 680 31.94 -9.60 -19.36
CA LEU A 680 32.03 -8.88 -20.63
C LEU A 680 33.46 -8.85 -21.19
N PHE A 681 34.46 -8.64 -20.33
CA PHE A 681 35.87 -8.68 -20.71
C PHE A 681 36.24 -10.03 -21.31
N VAL A 682 35.80 -11.13 -20.70
CA VAL A 682 36.04 -12.50 -21.17
C VAL A 682 35.34 -12.78 -22.51
N TYR A 683 34.19 -12.16 -22.77
CA TYR A 683 33.57 -12.20 -24.10
C TYR A 683 34.43 -11.52 -25.16
N GLN A 684 34.96 -10.32 -24.89
CA GLN A 684 35.79 -9.58 -25.84
C GLN A 684 37.16 -10.23 -26.03
N ASP A 685 37.81 -10.65 -24.94
CA ASP A 685 39.12 -11.31 -24.99
C ASP A 685 39.05 -12.66 -25.71
N GLY A 686 37.94 -13.39 -25.54
CA GLY A 686 37.68 -14.66 -26.23
C GLY A 686 37.68 -14.55 -27.76
N LYS A 687 37.40 -13.37 -28.33
CA LYS A 687 37.36 -13.15 -29.80
C LYS A 687 38.74 -13.18 -30.46
N GLN A 688 39.83 -13.06 -29.69
CA GLN A 688 41.19 -13.14 -30.24
C GLN A 688 41.63 -14.59 -30.50
N PHE A 689 40.93 -15.56 -29.92
CA PHE A 689 41.20 -16.99 -30.12
C PHE A 689 40.53 -17.50 -31.40
N ALA A 690 41.09 -18.55 -31.98
CA ALA A 690 40.48 -19.22 -33.12
C ALA A 690 39.08 -19.76 -32.75
N LYS A 691 38.14 -19.76 -33.71
CA LYS A 691 36.75 -20.17 -33.45
C LYS A 691 36.63 -21.62 -32.95
N ASP A 692 37.53 -22.48 -33.38
CA ASP A 692 37.65 -23.91 -33.05
C ASP A 692 38.61 -24.21 -31.88
N ALA A 693 39.21 -23.18 -31.26
CA ALA A 693 40.05 -23.38 -30.08
C ALA A 693 39.23 -23.94 -28.91
N THR A 694 39.76 -24.96 -28.24
CA THR A 694 39.13 -25.57 -27.05
C THR A 694 39.32 -24.72 -25.79
N VAL A 695 40.36 -23.88 -25.76
CA VAL A 695 40.65 -22.93 -24.68
C VAL A 695 40.56 -21.52 -25.25
N LYS A 696 39.62 -20.73 -24.71
CA LYS A 696 39.30 -19.35 -25.13
C LYS A 696 39.35 -18.36 -23.97
N ILE A 697 40.25 -18.62 -23.03
CA ILE A 697 40.46 -17.76 -21.86
C ILE A 697 41.97 -17.68 -21.57
N ALA A 698 42.45 -16.47 -21.33
CA ALA A 698 43.87 -16.20 -21.09
C ALA A 698 44.27 -16.54 -19.63
N ASP A 699 45.55 -16.88 -19.43
CA ASP A 699 46.06 -17.30 -18.11
C ASP A 699 45.98 -16.22 -17.04
N ASP A 700 46.14 -14.94 -17.41
CA ASP A 700 45.99 -13.80 -16.50
C ASP A 700 44.55 -13.69 -15.95
N ILE A 701 43.56 -13.98 -16.79
CA ILE A 701 42.14 -14.05 -16.38
C ILE A 701 41.91 -15.26 -15.45
N LYS A 702 42.47 -16.43 -15.78
CA LYS A 702 42.35 -17.63 -14.92
C LYS A 702 42.89 -17.35 -13.52
N GLN A 703 44.09 -16.76 -13.44
CA GLN A 703 44.71 -16.37 -12.18
C GLN A 703 43.86 -15.38 -11.38
N LEU A 704 43.29 -14.37 -12.06
CA LEU A 704 42.38 -13.42 -11.41
C LEU A 704 41.13 -14.11 -10.85
N TYR A 705 40.47 -14.96 -11.65
CA TYR A 705 39.27 -15.68 -11.25
C TYR A 705 39.54 -16.58 -10.03
N GLU A 706 40.62 -17.37 -10.07
CA GLU A 706 41.03 -18.24 -8.98
C GLU A 706 41.34 -17.45 -7.70
N GLN A 707 42.05 -16.32 -7.81
CA GLN A 707 42.36 -15.46 -6.67
C GLN A 707 41.09 -14.87 -6.04
N VAL A 708 40.12 -14.45 -6.84
CA VAL A 708 38.84 -13.91 -6.34
C VAL A 708 38.03 -15.02 -5.67
N LEU A 709 37.94 -16.19 -6.28
CA LEU A 709 37.19 -17.33 -5.76
C LEU A 709 37.78 -17.84 -4.43
N ALA A 710 39.11 -17.97 -4.34
CA ALA A 710 39.79 -18.54 -3.19
C ALA A 710 39.57 -17.76 -1.88
N ARG A 711 39.32 -16.44 -1.98
CA ARG A 711 39.05 -15.57 -0.82
C ARG A 711 37.57 -15.29 -0.57
N GLU A 712 36.68 -15.78 -1.44
CA GLU A 712 35.29 -15.35 -1.41
C GLU A 712 34.53 -15.90 -0.20
N ASN A 713 33.83 -14.99 0.48
CA ASN A 713 33.09 -15.25 1.69
C ASN A 713 31.71 -14.56 1.75
N THR A 714 31.26 -13.95 0.66
CA THR A 714 29.90 -13.38 0.56
C THR A 714 28.98 -14.19 -0.34
N GLN A 715 27.71 -14.29 0.03
CA GLN A 715 26.68 -14.97 -0.76
C GLN A 715 26.48 -14.26 -2.10
N ALA A 716 26.48 -12.93 -2.13
CA ALA A 716 26.33 -12.12 -3.33
C ALA A 716 27.31 -12.51 -4.44
N MET A 717 28.60 -12.64 -4.10
CA MET A 717 29.61 -13.00 -5.09
C MET A 717 29.56 -14.48 -5.46
N MET A 718 29.25 -15.37 -4.51
CA MET A 718 29.06 -16.80 -4.81
C MET A 718 27.88 -17.02 -5.76
N PHE A 719 26.80 -16.26 -5.62
CA PHE A 719 25.71 -16.22 -6.61
C PHE A 719 26.24 -15.87 -8.00
N MET A 720 27.09 -14.84 -8.13
CA MET A 720 27.66 -14.44 -9.42
C MET A 720 28.53 -15.54 -10.05
N PHE A 721 29.31 -16.26 -9.25
CA PHE A 721 30.07 -17.42 -9.71
C PHE A 721 29.16 -18.52 -10.29
N GLY A 722 28.05 -18.81 -9.63
CA GLY A 722 27.04 -19.75 -10.13
C GLY A 722 26.31 -19.25 -11.38
N HIS A 723 25.82 -18.02 -11.34
CA HIS A 723 25.04 -17.41 -12.41
C HIS A 723 25.82 -17.30 -13.72
N TYR A 724 27.09 -16.87 -13.65
CA TYR A 724 27.94 -16.74 -14.83
C TYR A 724 28.80 -17.97 -15.12
N LEU A 725 28.59 -19.10 -14.42
CA LEU A 725 29.32 -20.34 -14.67
C LEU A 725 29.37 -20.73 -16.17
N PRO A 726 28.26 -20.64 -16.95
CA PRO A 726 28.29 -20.93 -18.39
C PRO A 726 29.26 -20.05 -19.19
N SER A 727 29.40 -18.78 -18.81
CA SER A 727 30.32 -17.84 -19.47
C SER A 727 31.78 -18.30 -19.38
N PHE A 728 32.17 -19.05 -18.35
CA PHE A 728 33.53 -19.55 -18.20
C PHE A 728 33.67 -21.02 -18.61
N TYR A 729 32.68 -21.86 -18.29
CA TYR A 729 32.69 -23.30 -18.55
C TYR A 729 32.94 -23.60 -20.04
N PHE A 730 32.20 -22.96 -20.95
CA PHE A 730 32.34 -23.22 -22.39
C PHE A 730 33.61 -22.63 -23.02
N ARG A 731 34.44 -21.91 -22.24
CA ARG A 731 35.73 -21.38 -22.70
C ARG A 731 36.91 -22.22 -22.28
N ASP A 732 36.78 -22.96 -21.19
CA ASP A 732 37.76 -23.96 -20.74
C ASP A 732 37.09 -24.91 -19.74
N ILE A 733 36.58 -26.03 -20.27
CA ILE A 733 35.77 -27.00 -19.50
C ILE A 733 36.62 -27.64 -18.40
N ASP A 734 37.81 -28.12 -18.73
CA ASP A 734 38.67 -28.84 -17.79
C ASP A 734 39.10 -27.94 -16.63
N TRP A 735 39.43 -26.68 -16.92
CA TRP A 735 39.76 -25.70 -15.89
C TRP A 735 38.59 -25.45 -14.93
N ILE A 736 37.40 -25.16 -15.45
CA ILE A 736 36.23 -24.89 -14.61
C ILE A 736 35.80 -26.14 -13.83
N ARG A 737 35.88 -27.34 -14.42
CA ARG A 737 35.62 -28.59 -13.70
C ARG A 737 36.52 -28.75 -12.48
N GLY A 738 37.79 -28.34 -12.57
CA GLY A 738 38.73 -28.29 -11.44
C GLY A 738 38.33 -27.31 -10.33
N LEU A 739 37.56 -26.26 -10.66
CA LEU A 739 37.12 -25.23 -9.71
C LEU A 739 35.73 -25.49 -9.11
N LEU A 740 34.94 -26.41 -9.66
CA LEU A 740 33.59 -26.73 -9.15
C LEU A 740 33.54 -27.04 -7.63
N PRO A 741 34.50 -27.77 -7.02
CA PRO A 741 34.50 -27.99 -5.57
C PRO A 741 34.66 -26.70 -4.75
N GLN A 742 35.29 -25.66 -5.32
CA GLN A 742 35.44 -24.36 -4.66
C GLN A 742 34.24 -23.45 -4.89
N ILE A 743 33.63 -23.50 -6.10
CA ILE A 743 32.41 -22.77 -6.44
C ILE A 743 31.20 -23.32 -5.65
N PHE A 744 31.13 -24.64 -5.48
CA PHE A 744 30.06 -25.34 -4.77
C PHE A 744 30.60 -26.07 -3.54
N PRO A 745 31.03 -25.33 -2.48
CA PRO A 745 31.72 -25.92 -1.34
C PRO A 745 30.87 -27.00 -0.65
N ALA A 746 31.54 -28.08 -0.23
CA ALA A 746 30.91 -29.19 0.51
C ALA A 746 30.92 -28.98 2.04
N ASP A 747 31.72 -28.02 2.53
CA ASP A 747 31.86 -27.75 3.96
C ASP A 747 30.55 -27.25 4.57
N LYS A 748 30.17 -27.81 5.72
CA LYS A 748 28.93 -27.42 6.43
C LYS A 748 28.92 -25.94 6.81
N ASP A 749 30.07 -25.39 7.19
CA ASP A 749 30.20 -23.99 7.60
C ASP A 749 30.09 -23.01 6.40
N ARG A 750 30.23 -23.52 5.17
CA ARG A 750 30.10 -22.74 3.92
C ARG A 750 28.78 -23.03 3.20
N LYS A 751 27.79 -23.59 3.89
CA LYS A 751 26.50 -23.96 3.29
C LYS A 751 25.79 -22.78 2.62
N ASN A 752 25.76 -21.61 3.26
CA ASN A 752 25.10 -20.42 2.70
C ASN A 752 25.76 -19.97 1.38
N LEU A 753 27.08 -20.12 1.27
CA LEU A 753 27.85 -19.83 0.06
C LEU A 753 27.53 -20.84 -1.06
N TYR A 754 27.43 -22.13 -0.72
CA TYR A 754 26.97 -23.16 -1.65
C TYR A 754 25.55 -22.87 -2.14
N LEU A 755 24.61 -22.56 -1.24
CA LEU A 755 23.22 -22.25 -1.61
C LEU A 755 23.15 -21.06 -2.56
N ALA A 756 23.91 -19.99 -2.31
CA ALA A 756 23.94 -18.83 -3.18
C ALA A 756 24.50 -19.14 -4.57
N ALA A 757 25.61 -19.90 -4.67
CA ALA A 757 26.14 -20.34 -5.96
C ALA A 757 25.18 -21.27 -6.71
N TRP A 758 24.53 -22.18 -5.98
CA TRP A 758 23.56 -23.11 -6.56
C TRP A 758 22.33 -22.38 -7.10
N GLU A 759 21.79 -21.46 -6.32
CA GLU A 759 20.72 -20.55 -6.72
C GLU A 759 21.10 -19.77 -7.99
N GLY A 760 22.29 -19.19 -8.04
CA GLY A 760 22.77 -18.47 -9.23
C GLY A 760 22.79 -19.35 -10.48
N TYR A 761 23.28 -20.58 -10.37
CA TYR A 761 23.28 -21.54 -11.47
C TYR A 761 21.86 -21.91 -11.94
N LEU A 762 20.94 -22.16 -11.00
CA LEU A 762 19.54 -22.50 -11.28
C LEU A 762 18.69 -21.34 -11.81
N ALA A 763 19.16 -20.10 -11.64
CA ALA A 763 18.52 -18.91 -12.19
C ALA A 763 18.84 -18.69 -13.68
N ASN A 764 19.78 -19.44 -14.27
CA ASN A 764 20.19 -19.28 -15.67
C ASN A 764 19.46 -20.26 -16.61
N SER A 765 19.73 -20.15 -17.92
CA SER A 765 19.25 -21.10 -18.93
C SER A 765 19.90 -22.48 -18.76
N LEU A 766 19.16 -23.52 -19.15
CA LEU A 766 19.68 -24.89 -19.17
C LEU A 766 20.54 -25.13 -20.42
N TYR A 767 21.77 -25.60 -20.22
CA TYR A 767 22.69 -25.98 -21.28
C TYR A 767 22.92 -27.50 -21.28
N GLN A 768 22.68 -28.17 -22.41
CA GLN A 768 22.68 -29.64 -22.50
C GLN A 768 24.00 -30.26 -22.07
N GLU A 769 25.11 -29.82 -22.66
CA GLU A 769 26.45 -30.36 -22.38
C GLU A 769 26.83 -30.20 -20.90
N MET A 770 26.50 -29.07 -20.28
CA MET A 770 26.79 -28.82 -18.87
C MET A 770 25.85 -29.63 -17.95
N PHE A 771 24.58 -29.78 -18.30
CA PHE A 771 23.61 -30.57 -17.54
C PHE A 771 24.00 -32.06 -17.47
N PHE A 772 24.58 -32.59 -18.54
CA PHE A 772 25.07 -33.97 -18.61
C PHE A 772 26.52 -34.16 -18.14
N ASP A 773 27.18 -33.13 -17.61
CA ASP A 773 28.47 -33.31 -16.93
C ASP A 773 28.27 -34.05 -15.60
N ASP A 774 29.01 -35.15 -15.40
CA ASP A 774 28.90 -36.00 -14.21
C ASP A 774 29.10 -35.26 -12.88
N VAL A 775 29.92 -34.20 -12.86
CA VAL A 775 30.16 -33.41 -11.64
C VAL A 775 28.97 -32.49 -11.37
N ILE A 776 28.39 -31.90 -12.41
CA ILE A 776 27.19 -31.06 -12.30
C ILE A 776 25.96 -31.91 -11.94
N GLN A 777 25.81 -33.12 -12.49
CA GLN A 777 24.74 -34.03 -12.10
C GLN A 777 24.78 -34.38 -10.61
N LYS A 778 25.98 -34.52 -10.03
CA LYS A 778 26.13 -34.70 -8.57
C LYS A 778 25.70 -33.49 -7.76
N LEU A 779 25.76 -32.27 -8.32
CA LEU A 779 25.23 -31.07 -7.68
C LEU A 779 23.70 -31.07 -7.68
N TYR A 780 23.06 -31.50 -8.77
CA TYR A 780 21.60 -31.72 -8.76
C TYR A 780 21.19 -32.77 -7.74
N GLN A 781 21.90 -33.90 -7.68
CA GLN A 781 21.66 -34.93 -6.68
C GLN A 781 21.77 -34.36 -5.25
N ARG A 782 22.81 -33.59 -4.97
CA ARG A 782 22.97 -32.90 -3.69
C ARG A 782 21.81 -31.96 -3.41
N GLY A 783 21.38 -31.16 -4.40
CA GLY A 783 20.27 -30.22 -4.30
C GLY A 783 18.95 -30.88 -3.95
N ILE A 784 18.61 -32.00 -4.62
CA ILE A 784 17.40 -32.79 -4.34
C ILE A 784 17.39 -33.30 -2.88
N GLY A 785 18.57 -33.57 -2.31
CA GLY A 785 18.72 -34.07 -0.95
C GLY A 785 18.69 -33.00 0.16
N LEU A 786 18.53 -31.71 -0.16
CA LEU A 786 18.49 -30.64 0.83
C LEU A 786 17.10 -30.54 1.47
N ASP A 787 17.05 -30.29 2.77
CA ASP A 787 15.82 -29.91 3.47
C ASP A 787 15.60 -28.39 3.30
N THR A 788 14.36 -27.98 3.01
CA THR A 788 13.99 -26.56 2.83
C THR A 788 14.06 -25.76 4.12
N ASN A 789 13.84 -26.41 5.27
CA ASN A 789 14.01 -25.78 6.59
C ASN A 789 15.48 -25.40 6.87
N GLU A 790 16.37 -25.97 6.08
CA GLU A 790 17.79 -25.84 6.17
C GLU A 790 18.32 -24.70 5.26
N TYR A 791 17.44 -24.02 4.51
CA TYR A 791 17.77 -22.85 3.71
C TYR A 791 18.01 -21.61 4.58
N THR A 792 18.88 -20.73 4.10
CA THR A 792 19.13 -19.43 4.74
C THR A 792 17.83 -18.63 4.77
N LYS A 793 17.48 -18.06 5.93
CA LYS A 793 16.33 -17.16 6.10
C LYS A 793 16.62 -15.79 5.46
N ARG A 794 16.52 -15.74 4.15
CA ARG A 794 16.62 -14.53 3.31
C ARG A 794 15.65 -14.65 2.15
N GLN A 795 15.48 -13.56 1.41
CA GLN A 795 14.85 -13.64 0.10
C GLN A 795 15.74 -14.47 -0.85
N HIS A 796 15.09 -15.28 -1.68
CA HIS A 796 15.75 -15.99 -2.79
C HIS A 796 15.31 -15.32 -4.09
N THR A 797 16.27 -15.04 -4.99
CA THR A 797 16.01 -14.67 -6.40
C THR A 797 15.15 -15.75 -7.05
N ARG A 798 15.48 -17.01 -6.74
CA ARG A 798 14.68 -18.18 -7.08
C ARG A 798 14.88 -19.26 -6.03
N GLU A 799 13.79 -19.83 -5.51
CA GLU A 799 13.91 -20.96 -4.58
C GLU A 799 14.65 -22.12 -5.26
N PRO A 800 15.70 -22.71 -4.63
CA PRO A 800 16.50 -23.77 -5.25
C PRO A 800 15.67 -24.94 -5.78
N ASP A 801 14.61 -25.32 -5.07
CA ASP A 801 13.73 -26.42 -5.48
C ASP A 801 12.90 -26.11 -6.72
N GLU A 802 12.41 -24.88 -6.83
CA GLU A 802 11.71 -24.40 -8.02
C GLU A 802 12.66 -24.30 -9.22
N GLY A 803 13.91 -23.89 -8.96
CA GLY A 803 14.99 -23.88 -9.93
C GLY A 803 15.29 -25.28 -10.48
N ILE A 804 15.47 -26.27 -9.60
CA ILE A 804 15.66 -27.69 -9.98
C ILE A 804 14.46 -28.18 -10.79
N ALA A 805 13.24 -27.94 -10.31
CA ALA A 805 12.01 -28.35 -11.00
C ALA A 805 11.94 -27.78 -12.42
N THR A 806 12.34 -26.52 -12.60
CA THR A 806 12.36 -25.86 -13.90
C THR A 806 13.44 -26.41 -14.83
N HIS A 807 14.66 -26.60 -14.33
CA HIS A 807 15.73 -27.23 -15.11
C HIS A 807 15.34 -28.65 -15.52
N PHE A 808 14.73 -29.43 -14.63
CA PHE A 808 14.30 -30.79 -14.95
C PHE A 808 13.13 -30.80 -15.93
N ALA A 809 12.20 -29.85 -15.82
CA ALA A 809 11.11 -29.69 -16.80
C ALA A 809 11.66 -29.35 -18.20
N LEU A 810 12.63 -28.43 -18.28
CA LEU A 810 13.32 -28.10 -19.53
C LEU A 810 14.09 -29.30 -20.09
N ALA A 811 14.85 -30.02 -19.25
CA ALA A 811 15.56 -31.24 -19.66
C ALA A 811 14.59 -32.32 -20.16
N PHE A 812 13.47 -32.51 -19.46
CA PHE A 812 12.42 -33.46 -19.81
C PHE A 812 11.74 -33.10 -21.14
N MET A 813 11.63 -31.82 -21.49
CA MET A 813 11.03 -31.43 -22.77
C MET A 813 12.03 -31.40 -23.92
N HIS A 814 13.29 -31.04 -23.67
CA HIS A 814 14.27 -30.78 -24.75
C HIS A 814 15.29 -31.90 -24.97
N TYR A 815 15.60 -32.75 -23.99
CA TYR A 815 16.69 -33.72 -24.09
C TYR A 815 16.17 -35.17 -24.11
N ALA A 816 16.47 -35.89 -25.20
CA ALA A 816 16.00 -37.25 -25.42
C ALA A 816 16.47 -38.22 -24.30
N GLU A 817 17.64 -37.95 -23.73
CA GLU A 817 18.34 -38.75 -22.73
C GLU A 817 17.79 -38.54 -21.30
N PHE A 818 16.99 -37.49 -21.07
CA PHE A 818 16.37 -37.22 -19.77
C PHE A 818 14.88 -37.58 -19.78
N GLY A 819 14.45 -38.45 -18.87
CA GLY A 819 13.08 -38.98 -18.79
C GLY A 819 12.90 -39.93 -17.62
N PHE A 820 11.81 -40.71 -17.63
CA PHE A 820 11.41 -41.60 -16.53
C PHE A 820 12.51 -42.54 -16.05
N ASP A 821 13.40 -42.97 -16.95
CA ASP A 821 14.47 -43.90 -16.60
C ASP A 821 15.74 -43.27 -16.05
N HIS A 822 15.90 -41.96 -16.21
CA HIS A 822 17.10 -41.24 -15.77
C HIS A 822 17.20 -41.22 -14.23
N PRO A 823 18.39 -41.49 -13.65
CA PRO A 823 18.57 -41.55 -12.19
C PRO A 823 18.07 -40.30 -11.46
N LEU A 824 18.44 -39.10 -11.92
CA LEU A 824 18.00 -37.84 -11.32
C LEU A 824 16.48 -37.62 -11.40
N PHE A 825 15.82 -38.07 -12.48
CA PHE A 825 14.36 -37.98 -12.58
C PHE A 825 13.71 -38.88 -11.53
N LYS A 826 14.18 -40.13 -11.42
CA LYS A 826 13.71 -41.09 -10.40
C LYS A 826 13.96 -40.57 -8.98
N GLU A 827 15.09 -39.92 -8.73
CA GLU A 827 15.45 -39.37 -7.43
C GLU A 827 14.59 -38.16 -7.06
N PHE A 828 14.40 -37.22 -7.98
CA PHE A 828 13.51 -36.06 -7.81
C PHE A 828 12.12 -36.51 -7.41
N TRP A 829 11.45 -37.34 -8.21
CA TRP A 829 10.08 -37.79 -7.93
C TRP A 829 9.93 -38.70 -6.70
N LYS A 830 11.01 -39.29 -6.20
CA LYS A 830 11.04 -40.02 -4.92
C LYS A 830 11.28 -39.10 -3.71
N SER A 831 11.75 -37.88 -3.93
CA SER A 831 11.95 -36.90 -2.86
C SER A 831 10.62 -36.53 -2.22
N ASN A 832 10.65 -36.08 -0.97
CA ASN A 832 9.45 -35.61 -0.28
C ASN A 832 9.13 -34.13 -0.58
N ASN A 833 9.70 -33.55 -1.65
CA ASN A 833 9.52 -32.14 -1.98
C ASN A 833 8.31 -31.92 -2.90
N ILE A 834 7.13 -31.95 -2.28
CA ILE A 834 5.85 -31.83 -2.98
C ILE A 834 5.71 -30.51 -3.75
N GLU A 835 6.25 -29.42 -3.21
CA GLU A 835 6.21 -28.11 -3.87
C GLU A 835 7.10 -28.07 -5.12
N ALA A 836 8.28 -28.70 -5.10
CA ALA A 836 9.11 -28.86 -6.29
C ALA A 836 8.39 -29.66 -7.39
N HIS A 837 7.70 -30.74 -7.01
CA HIS A 837 6.92 -31.55 -7.95
C HIS A 837 5.76 -30.75 -8.56
N ALA A 838 5.08 -29.93 -7.76
CA ALA A 838 4.05 -29.02 -8.24
C ALA A 838 4.65 -27.97 -9.19
N ALA A 839 5.78 -27.35 -8.83
CA ALA A 839 6.48 -26.40 -9.69
C ALA A 839 6.88 -27.00 -11.04
N PHE A 840 7.30 -28.27 -11.09
CA PHE A 840 7.60 -29.00 -12.34
C PHE A 840 6.37 -29.09 -13.24
N VAL A 841 5.24 -29.58 -12.71
CA VAL A 841 3.97 -29.71 -13.46
C VAL A 841 3.48 -28.34 -13.94
N SER A 842 3.55 -27.35 -13.05
CA SER A 842 3.12 -25.98 -13.31
C SER A 842 3.95 -25.32 -14.40
N PHE A 843 5.28 -25.46 -14.35
CA PHE A 843 6.18 -24.92 -15.35
C PHE A 843 5.91 -25.51 -16.74
N ILE A 844 5.79 -26.84 -16.86
CA ILE A 844 5.47 -27.46 -18.16
C ILE A 844 4.12 -26.95 -18.70
N GLY A 845 3.09 -26.92 -17.85
CA GLY A 845 1.76 -26.45 -18.24
C GLY A 845 1.79 -25.02 -18.77
N ARG A 846 2.44 -24.10 -18.03
CA ARG A 846 2.56 -22.70 -18.42
C ARG A 846 3.42 -22.49 -19.66
N SER A 847 4.54 -23.20 -19.79
CA SER A 847 5.51 -22.95 -20.87
C SER A 847 5.13 -23.62 -22.18
N PHE A 848 4.64 -24.86 -22.14
CA PHE A 848 4.41 -25.68 -23.33
C PHE A 848 2.93 -25.81 -23.68
N VAL A 849 2.02 -25.88 -22.70
CA VAL A 849 0.60 -26.15 -22.96
C VAL A 849 -0.23 -24.87 -23.13
N SER A 850 -0.27 -24.00 -22.12
CA SER A 850 -1.17 -22.85 -22.10
C SER A 850 -0.53 -21.50 -22.45
N GLY A 851 0.78 -21.30 -22.25
CA GLY A 851 1.45 -20.03 -22.54
C GLY A 851 1.92 -19.90 -23.99
N SER A 852 2.10 -18.67 -24.49
CA SER A 852 2.46 -18.37 -25.88
C SER A 852 3.97 -18.13 -26.07
N GLN A 853 4.79 -19.16 -25.86
CA GLN A 853 6.25 -19.06 -26.05
C GLN A 853 6.67 -19.56 -27.44
N ILE A 854 7.22 -18.68 -28.28
CA ILE A 854 7.61 -18.98 -29.68
C ILE A 854 8.46 -20.26 -29.79
N LYS A 855 9.50 -20.39 -28.96
CA LYS A 855 10.41 -21.56 -29.00
C LYS A 855 9.73 -22.85 -28.57
N ALA A 856 8.81 -22.79 -27.59
CA ALA A 856 8.07 -23.96 -27.14
C ALA A 856 7.05 -24.40 -28.21
N ASP A 857 6.36 -23.45 -28.84
CA ASP A 857 5.42 -23.72 -29.93
C ASP A 857 6.12 -24.29 -31.17
N GLU A 858 7.32 -23.80 -31.49
CA GLU A 858 8.15 -24.35 -32.55
C GLU A 858 8.56 -25.80 -32.24
N LEU A 859 9.04 -26.07 -31.02
CA LEU A 859 9.39 -27.44 -30.58
C LEU A 859 8.21 -28.41 -30.75
N LEU A 860 7.00 -28.01 -30.32
CA LEU A 860 5.81 -28.87 -30.41
C LEU A 860 5.35 -29.13 -31.85
N LYS A 861 5.71 -28.25 -32.80
CA LYS A 861 5.41 -28.42 -34.23
C LYS A 861 6.44 -29.29 -34.93
N THR A 862 7.72 -29.15 -34.59
CA THR A 862 8.83 -29.83 -35.29
C THR A 862 9.12 -31.20 -34.69
N GLU A 863 8.93 -31.40 -33.39
CA GLU A 863 9.28 -32.63 -32.68
C GLU A 863 8.05 -33.38 -32.16
N SER A 864 7.57 -34.34 -32.95
CA SER A 864 6.42 -35.19 -32.59
C SER A 864 6.59 -35.94 -31.26
N GLN A 865 7.83 -36.24 -30.87
CA GLN A 865 8.16 -36.89 -29.60
C GLN A 865 7.84 -36.00 -28.38
N SER A 866 7.90 -34.67 -28.52
CA SER A 866 7.62 -33.73 -27.43
C SER A 866 6.15 -33.73 -27.03
N LYS A 867 5.22 -33.80 -28.00
CA LYS A 867 3.79 -33.99 -27.71
C LYS A 867 3.55 -35.32 -27.01
N LYS A 868 4.18 -36.40 -27.49
CA LYS A 868 4.07 -37.71 -26.84
C LYS A 868 4.56 -37.69 -25.39
N ARG A 869 5.65 -36.98 -25.10
CA ARG A 869 6.17 -36.82 -23.72
C ARG A 869 5.16 -36.16 -22.78
N LEU A 870 4.38 -35.17 -23.26
CA LEU A 870 3.33 -34.55 -22.46
C LEU A 870 2.20 -35.53 -22.13
N HIS A 871 1.77 -36.35 -23.10
CA HIS A 871 0.80 -37.43 -22.89
C HIS A 871 1.32 -38.45 -21.88
N ASP A 872 2.49 -39.04 -22.17
CA ASP A 872 3.11 -40.08 -21.35
C ASP A 872 3.36 -39.58 -19.91
N PHE A 873 3.66 -38.29 -19.72
CA PHE A 873 3.86 -37.69 -18.40
C PHE A 873 2.56 -37.58 -17.59
N TRP A 874 1.46 -37.13 -18.20
CA TRP A 874 0.18 -37.04 -17.49
C TRP A 874 -0.33 -38.44 -17.11
N ASP A 875 -0.25 -39.41 -18.03
CA ASP A 875 -0.55 -40.82 -17.75
C ASP A 875 0.27 -41.34 -16.58
N TRP A 876 1.60 -41.15 -16.65
CA TRP A 876 2.52 -41.57 -15.59
C TRP A 876 2.18 -40.95 -14.23
N MET A 877 1.85 -39.65 -14.19
CA MET A 877 1.45 -38.96 -12.96
C MET A 877 0.19 -39.58 -12.36
N LEU A 878 -0.84 -39.82 -13.17
CA LEU A 878 -2.11 -40.39 -12.70
C LEU A 878 -1.93 -41.80 -12.12
N GLU A 879 -1.04 -42.60 -12.71
CA GLU A 879 -0.75 -43.98 -12.29
C GLU A 879 0.19 -44.07 -11.08
N ASN A 880 1.23 -43.23 -11.01
CA ASN A 880 2.37 -43.43 -10.11
C ASN A 880 2.44 -42.43 -8.94
N TYR A 881 1.63 -41.36 -8.96
CA TYR A 881 1.70 -40.31 -7.94
C TYR A 881 0.39 -40.17 -7.15
N THR A 882 0.52 -39.99 -5.83
CA THR A 882 -0.62 -40.03 -4.88
C THR A 882 -0.92 -38.69 -4.21
N ASN A 883 0.07 -37.82 -4.03
CA ASN A 883 -0.14 -36.54 -3.39
C ASN A 883 -0.92 -35.59 -4.32
N THR A 884 -1.94 -34.92 -3.79
CA THR A 884 -2.91 -34.14 -4.56
C THR A 884 -2.37 -32.79 -5.05
N LYS A 885 -1.36 -32.21 -4.39
CA LYS A 885 -0.89 -30.84 -4.68
C LYS A 885 -0.34 -30.69 -6.11
N PRO A 886 0.54 -31.55 -6.64
CA PRO A 886 0.97 -31.43 -8.04
C PRO A 886 -0.17 -31.60 -9.04
N PHE A 887 -1.24 -32.33 -8.68
CA PHE A 887 -2.40 -32.47 -9.57
C PHE A 887 -3.20 -31.19 -9.75
N THR A 888 -3.16 -30.25 -8.79
CA THR A 888 -3.87 -28.96 -8.94
C THR A 888 -3.26 -28.10 -10.05
N GLU A 889 -1.98 -28.31 -10.37
CA GLU A 889 -1.24 -27.57 -11.40
C GLU A 889 -1.60 -27.99 -12.84
N PHE A 890 -2.25 -29.14 -13.03
CA PHE A 890 -2.80 -29.52 -14.34
C PHE A 890 -3.94 -28.61 -14.81
N GLY A 891 -4.41 -27.66 -13.98
CA GLY A 891 -5.20 -26.54 -14.47
C GLY A 891 -4.54 -25.81 -15.64
N PHE A 892 -3.20 -25.61 -15.60
CA PHE A 892 -2.42 -25.02 -16.70
C PHE A 892 -2.32 -25.89 -17.95
N TRP A 893 -2.77 -27.16 -17.87
CA TRP A 893 -2.74 -28.11 -18.97
C TRP A 893 -4.10 -28.28 -19.66
N ALA A 894 -5.19 -27.82 -19.06
CA ALA A 894 -6.53 -27.89 -19.62
C ALA A 894 -6.70 -26.84 -20.74
N ASN A 895 -6.14 -27.10 -21.92
CA ASN A 895 -6.16 -26.19 -23.06
C ASN A 895 -6.37 -26.94 -24.38
N THR A 896 -7.32 -26.47 -25.20
CA THR A 896 -7.63 -27.01 -26.53
C THR A 896 -7.07 -26.19 -27.71
N GLU A 897 -6.52 -25.00 -27.47
CA GLU A 897 -6.12 -24.05 -28.52
C GLU A 897 -4.90 -24.52 -29.32
N LYS A 898 -3.98 -25.24 -28.69
CA LYS A 898 -2.72 -25.69 -29.33
C LYS A 898 -2.78 -27.07 -29.98
N ASP A 899 -3.93 -27.75 -29.93
CA ASP A 899 -4.11 -29.10 -30.48
C ASP A 899 -2.98 -30.08 -30.06
N ILE A 900 -2.70 -30.07 -28.75
CA ILE A 900 -1.69 -30.96 -28.13
C ILE A 900 -2.33 -32.30 -27.75
N PHE A 901 -3.55 -32.24 -27.25
CA PHE A 901 -4.32 -33.37 -26.75
C PHE A 901 -5.61 -33.51 -27.55
N ASP A 902 -5.99 -34.74 -27.89
CA ASP A 902 -7.33 -35.02 -28.40
C ASP A 902 -8.37 -34.64 -27.33
N ASN A 903 -9.47 -34.00 -27.73
CA ASN A 903 -10.46 -33.47 -26.77
C ASN A 903 -11.11 -34.57 -25.92
N THR A 904 -11.27 -35.79 -26.45
CA THR A 904 -11.81 -36.93 -25.69
C THR A 904 -10.80 -37.36 -24.62
N TRP A 905 -9.54 -37.51 -25.02
CA TRP A 905 -8.45 -37.84 -24.11
C TRP A 905 -8.28 -36.76 -23.03
N LEU A 906 -8.34 -35.49 -23.42
CA LEU A 906 -8.18 -34.36 -22.51
C LEU A 906 -9.31 -34.29 -21.48
N ALA A 907 -10.56 -34.49 -21.89
CA ALA A 907 -11.70 -34.54 -20.97
C ALA A 907 -11.56 -35.68 -19.94
N GLU A 908 -11.16 -36.87 -20.38
CA GLU A 908 -10.92 -38.02 -19.49
C GLU A 908 -9.81 -37.71 -18.45
N HIS A 909 -8.71 -37.10 -18.89
CA HIS A 909 -7.56 -36.79 -18.04
C HIS A 909 -7.85 -35.67 -17.03
N ILE A 910 -8.58 -34.64 -17.45
CA ILE A 910 -9.06 -33.59 -16.54
C ILE A 910 -10.00 -34.20 -15.50
N ARG A 911 -10.94 -35.07 -15.90
CA ARG A 911 -11.83 -35.77 -14.94
C ARG A 911 -11.02 -36.57 -13.93
N LYS A 912 -10.13 -37.46 -14.37
CA LYS A 912 -9.28 -38.28 -13.49
C LYS A 912 -8.43 -37.44 -12.53
N THR A 913 -7.90 -36.32 -13.02
CA THR A 913 -7.13 -35.37 -12.22
C THR A 913 -8.01 -34.70 -11.15
N MET A 914 -9.19 -34.22 -11.54
CA MET A 914 -10.15 -33.59 -10.63
C MET A 914 -10.72 -34.56 -9.61
N GLU A 915 -10.83 -35.85 -9.92
CA GLU A 915 -11.20 -36.88 -8.93
C GLU A 915 -10.15 -37.00 -7.83
N LYS A 916 -8.86 -36.93 -8.17
CA LYS A 916 -7.78 -36.91 -7.17
C LYS A 916 -7.77 -35.62 -6.36
N THR A 917 -8.07 -34.47 -6.97
CA THR A 917 -8.01 -33.15 -6.30
C THR A 917 -9.32 -32.72 -5.66
N GLN A 918 -10.37 -33.54 -5.78
CA GLN A 918 -11.74 -33.21 -5.37
C GLN A 918 -12.25 -31.89 -5.99
N GLY A 919 -11.92 -31.69 -7.28
CA GLY A 919 -12.35 -30.53 -8.07
C GLY A 919 -11.50 -29.27 -7.92
N VAL A 920 -10.38 -29.32 -7.17
CA VAL A 920 -9.49 -28.16 -6.98
C VAL A 920 -8.40 -28.11 -8.05
N ILE A 921 -8.26 -26.97 -8.74
CA ILE A 921 -7.18 -26.67 -9.69
C ILE A 921 -6.72 -25.20 -9.56
N GLU A 922 -5.48 -24.88 -9.92
CA GLU A 922 -4.92 -23.51 -9.74
C GLU A 922 -5.32 -22.51 -10.84
N TRP A 923 -5.58 -22.97 -12.08
CA TRP A 923 -5.92 -22.11 -13.21
C TRP A 923 -7.17 -22.61 -13.94
N GLU A 924 -8.34 -22.17 -13.47
CA GLU A 924 -9.64 -22.56 -14.04
C GLU A 924 -9.92 -21.92 -15.42
N TYR A 925 -9.22 -20.84 -15.75
CA TYR A 925 -9.45 -20.08 -16.99
C TYR A 925 -9.20 -20.91 -18.26
N GLY A 926 -8.13 -21.72 -18.30
CA GLY A 926 -7.88 -22.62 -19.43
C GLY A 926 -9.01 -23.63 -19.62
N LEU A 927 -9.46 -24.22 -18.52
CA LEU A 927 -10.58 -25.16 -18.53
C LEU A 927 -11.86 -24.47 -19.00
N MET A 928 -12.16 -23.26 -18.51
CA MET A 928 -13.34 -22.49 -18.92
C MET A 928 -13.38 -22.27 -20.43
N HIS A 929 -12.26 -21.91 -21.06
CA HIS A 929 -12.21 -21.74 -22.52
C HIS A 929 -12.31 -23.07 -23.28
N SER A 930 -11.82 -24.15 -22.69
CA SER A 930 -11.82 -25.48 -23.30
C SER A 930 -13.16 -26.22 -23.14
N ILE A 931 -13.96 -25.88 -22.12
CA ILE A 931 -15.04 -26.75 -21.62
C ILE A 931 -16.12 -27.02 -22.67
N LYS A 932 -16.40 -26.08 -23.56
CA LYS A 932 -17.37 -26.27 -24.65
C LYS A 932 -16.90 -27.35 -25.63
N ALA A 933 -15.64 -27.26 -26.06
CA ALA A 933 -15.05 -28.25 -26.97
C ALA A 933 -14.95 -29.63 -26.32
N LEU A 934 -14.67 -29.68 -25.01
CA LEU A 934 -14.70 -30.93 -24.24
C LEU A 934 -16.13 -31.51 -24.16
N ALA A 935 -17.14 -30.67 -23.94
CA ALA A 935 -18.54 -31.10 -23.87
C ALA A 935 -19.03 -31.71 -25.19
N GLU A 936 -18.58 -31.18 -26.33
CA GLU A 936 -18.90 -31.70 -27.66
C GLU A 936 -18.20 -33.05 -27.92
N ALA A 937 -16.98 -33.23 -27.43
CA ALA A 937 -16.17 -34.43 -27.66
C ALA A 937 -16.49 -35.58 -26.68
N SER A 938 -16.54 -35.31 -25.37
CA SER A 938 -16.86 -36.29 -24.32
C SER A 938 -17.89 -35.75 -23.30
N PRO A 939 -19.19 -35.78 -23.65
CA PRO A 939 -20.27 -35.28 -22.78
C PRO A 939 -20.27 -35.90 -21.37
N SER A 940 -19.94 -37.19 -21.24
CA SER A 940 -19.96 -37.90 -19.95
C SER A 940 -18.82 -37.47 -19.04
N ASP A 941 -17.60 -37.33 -19.56
CA ASP A 941 -16.47 -36.82 -18.77
C ASP A 941 -16.68 -35.35 -18.43
N THR A 942 -17.18 -34.53 -19.36
CA THR A 942 -17.47 -33.12 -19.09
C THR A 942 -18.55 -32.94 -18.03
N LEU A 943 -19.59 -33.77 -18.00
CA LEU A 943 -20.57 -33.75 -16.91
C LEU A 943 -19.91 -34.04 -15.55
N ALA A 944 -18.98 -35.01 -15.50
CA ALA A 944 -18.24 -35.31 -14.28
C ALA A 944 -17.32 -34.14 -13.86
N ILE A 945 -16.67 -33.47 -14.82
CA ILE A 945 -15.89 -32.24 -14.58
C ILE A 945 -16.77 -31.13 -13.99
N LEU A 946 -17.93 -30.84 -14.59
CA LEU A 946 -18.87 -29.83 -14.10
C LEU A 946 -19.33 -30.14 -12.66
N ARG A 947 -19.61 -31.41 -12.35
CA ARG A 947 -19.93 -31.85 -10.98
C ARG A 947 -18.76 -31.60 -10.03
N LEU A 948 -17.55 -32.01 -10.41
CA LEU A 948 -16.36 -31.89 -9.55
C LEU A 948 -16.02 -30.43 -9.27
N ILE A 949 -16.02 -29.55 -10.28
CA ILE A 949 -15.64 -28.15 -10.11
C ILE A 949 -16.71 -27.34 -9.38
N PHE A 950 -17.99 -27.44 -9.78
CA PHE A 950 -19.04 -26.58 -9.20
C PHE A 950 -19.63 -27.13 -7.92
N LEU A 951 -19.96 -28.43 -7.87
CA LEU A 951 -20.65 -29.01 -6.72
C LEU A 951 -19.67 -29.47 -5.64
N GLU A 952 -18.73 -30.34 -5.98
CA GLU A 952 -17.81 -30.91 -4.97
C GLU A 952 -16.77 -29.87 -4.51
N GLY A 953 -16.00 -29.31 -5.45
CA GLY A 953 -14.95 -28.32 -5.16
C GLY A 953 -15.51 -26.95 -4.79
N GLY A 954 -16.49 -26.45 -5.54
CA GLY A 954 -17.07 -25.13 -5.33
C GLY A 954 -17.96 -25.06 -4.09
N VAL A 955 -19.14 -25.68 -4.17
CA VAL A 955 -20.20 -25.59 -3.16
C VAL A 955 -19.84 -26.35 -1.89
N ARG A 956 -19.51 -27.64 -1.97
CA ARG A 956 -19.33 -28.52 -0.80
C ARG A 956 -18.02 -28.26 -0.06
N LEU A 957 -16.93 -28.04 -0.78
CA LEU A 957 -15.63 -27.67 -0.18
C LEU A 957 -15.49 -26.16 0.11
N LYS A 958 -16.48 -25.33 -0.24
CA LYS A 958 -16.47 -23.87 -0.06
C LYS A 958 -15.24 -23.19 -0.69
N LYS A 959 -14.75 -23.74 -1.81
CA LYS A 959 -13.63 -23.21 -2.57
C LYS A 959 -14.07 -22.62 -3.91
N MET A 960 -15.26 -22.03 -3.97
CA MET A 960 -15.71 -21.34 -5.18
C MET A 960 -14.79 -20.12 -5.42
N ARG A 961 -13.88 -20.22 -6.40
CA ARG A 961 -12.79 -19.25 -6.60
C ARG A 961 -13.18 -18.02 -7.44
N MET A 962 -14.37 -18.01 -8.05
CA MET A 962 -14.83 -16.93 -8.92
C MET A 962 -16.00 -16.15 -8.27
N PRO A 963 -15.85 -14.85 -7.96
CA PRO A 963 -17.00 -13.99 -7.79
C PRO A 963 -17.53 -13.63 -9.18
N PHE A 964 -18.86 -13.65 -9.37
CA PHE A 964 -19.64 -13.24 -10.55
C PHE A 964 -19.96 -14.31 -11.61
N SER A 965 -21.28 -14.53 -11.81
CA SER A 965 -22.02 -15.27 -12.85
C SER A 965 -21.35 -16.44 -13.60
N LEU A 966 -22.05 -17.57 -13.70
CA LEU A 966 -21.75 -18.62 -14.70
C LEU A 966 -21.58 -17.98 -16.10
N GLY A 967 -20.34 -17.95 -16.58
CA GLY A 967 -19.99 -17.43 -17.90
C GLY A 967 -20.65 -18.20 -19.05
N ASP A 968 -20.63 -17.60 -20.24
CA ASP A 968 -21.28 -18.15 -21.42
C ASP A 968 -20.73 -19.53 -21.82
N GLU A 969 -19.44 -19.78 -21.59
CA GLU A 969 -18.77 -21.05 -21.86
C GLU A 969 -19.30 -22.17 -20.96
N TRP A 970 -19.48 -21.90 -19.67
CA TRP A 970 -20.07 -22.85 -18.73
C TRP A 970 -21.53 -23.12 -19.06
N MET A 971 -22.31 -22.07 -19.37
CA MET A 971 -23.71 -22.20 -19.78
C MET A 971 -23.83 -23.06 -21.05
N ALA A 972 -22.97 -22.84 -22.04
CA ALA A 972 -22.94 -23.64 -23.26
C ALA A 972 -22.59 -25.11 -22.98
N ALA A 973 -21.61 -25.38 -22.12
CA ALA A 973 -21.27 -26.75 -21.75
C ALA A 973 -22.44 -27.47 -21.04
N PHE A 974 -23.10 -26.82 -20.07
CA PHE A 974 -24.30 -27.37 -19.43
C PHE A 974 -25.43 -27.64 -20.45
N GLU A 975 -25.63 -26.76 -21.43
CA GLU A 975 -26.62 -26.97 -22.50
C GLU A 975 -26.28 -28.17 -23.39
N ILE A 976 -25.01 -28.32 -23.78
CA ILE A 976 -24.55 -29.45 -24.59
C ILE A 976 -24.76 -30.77 -23.85
N VAL A 977 -24.33 -30.87 -22.58
CA VAL A 977 -24.49 -32.11 -21.81
C VAL A 977 -25.95 -32.40 -21.43
N TYR A 978 -26.81 -31.37 -21.28
CA TYR A 978 -28.25 -31.58 -21.08
C TYR A 978 -28.95 -32.09 -22.35
N ASN A 979 -28.56 -31.61 -23.53
CA ASN A 979 -29.16 -32.01 -24.79
C ASN A 979 -28.70 -33.41 -25.27
N ASN A 980 -27.63 -33.95 -24.69
CA ASN A 980 -27.19 -35.31 -24.98
C ASN A 980 -28.05 -36.36 -24.26
N PRO A 981 -28.63 -37.36 -24.97
CA PRO A 981 -29.52 -38.35 -24.36
C PRO A 981 -28.91 -39.14 -23.20
N ASN A 982 -27.60 -39.40 -23.22
CA ASN A 982 -26.92 -40.22 -22.21
C ASN A 982 -26.66 -39.46 -20.90
N THR A 983 -26.52 -38.14 -20.96
CA THR A 983 -26.18 -37.29 -19.81
C THR A 983 -27.31 -36.38 -19.36
N LYS A 984 -28.44 -36.33 -20.10
CA LYS A 984 -29.59 -35.46 -19.80
C LYS A 984 -30.11 -35.59 -18.37
N SER A 985 -30.37 -36.82 -17.92
CA SER A 985 -30.92 -37.10 -16.58
C SER A 985 -29.96 -36.64 -15.49
N ASP A 986 -28.69 -36.99 -15.61
CA ASP A 986 -27.67 -36.67 -14.60
C ASP A 986 -27.33 -35.17 -14.60
N THR A 987 -27.43 -34.51 -15.76
CA THR A 987 -27.30 -33.04 -15.86
C THR A 987 -28.46 -32.35 -15.14
N TYR A 988 -29.70 -32.83 -15.30
CA TYR A 988 -30.84 -32.32 -14.54
C TYR A 988 -30.60 -32.46 -13.04
N THR A 989 -30.14 -33.63 -12.58
CA THR A 989 -29.81 -33.87 -11.18
C THR A 989 -28.69 -32.95 -10.67
N LEU A 990 -27.65 -32.71 -11.48
CA LEU A 990 -26.57 -31.79 -11.12
C LEU A 990 -27.08 -30.35 -10.96
N ILE A 991 -27.87 -29.84 -11.91
CA ILE A 991 -28.46 -28.50 -11.81
C ILE A 991 -29.36 -28.38 -10.58
N ASP A 992 -30.17 -29.41 -10.31
CA ASP A 992 -31.05 -29.45 -9.12
C ASP A 992 -30.23 -29.36 -7.82
N ASN A 993 -29.15 -30.13 -7.70
CA ASN A 993 -28.26 -30.12 -6.55
C ASN A 993 -27.51 -28.78 -6.41
N LEU A 994 -27.02 -28.21 -7.52
CA LEU A 994 -26.35 -26.91 -7.51
C LEU A 994 -27.27 -25.79 -7.02
N ILE A 995 -28.54 -25.80 -7.43
CA ILE A 995 -29.52 -24.84 -6.93
C ILE A 995 -29.84 -25.11 -5.45
N ALA A 996 -30.03 -26.38 -5.06
CA ALA A 996 -30.38 -26.75 -3.70
C ALA A 996 -29.29 -26.41 -2.68
N GLU A 997 -28.02 -26.66 -3.02
CA GLU A 997 -26.87 -26.51 -2.13
C GLU A 997 -26.14 -25.16 -2.33
N GLY A 998 -26.07 -24.68 -3.57
CA GLY A 998 -25.32 -23.48 -3.94
C GLY A 998 -26.17 -22.21 -4.07
N GLY A 999 -27.50 -22.34 -4.16
CA GLY A 999 -28.45 -21.24 -4.08
C GLY A 999 -28.55 -20.36 -5.34
N ASN A 1000 -28.81 -19.07 -5.11
CA ASN A 1000 -29.25 -18.12 -6.14
C ASN A 1000 -28.28 -17.94 -7.32
N ILE A 1001 -26.98 -18.14 -7.13
CA ILE A 1001 -25.96 -18.04 -8.18
C ILE A 1001 -26.19 -19.06 -9.31
N PHE A 1002 -26.87 -20.18 -9.03
CA PHE A 1002 -27.15 -21.23 -10.01
C PHE A 1002 -28.55 -21.16 -10.62
N TRP A 1003 -29.42 -20.20 -10.21
CA TRP A 1003 -30.78 -20.09 -10.76
C TRP A 1003 -30.82 -19.86 -12.27
N GLY A 1004 -29.76 -19.28 -12.85
CA GLY A 1004 -29.61 -19.09 -14.29
C GLY A 1004 -29.65 -20.41 -15.09
N LEU A 1005 -29.18 -21.52 -14.51
CA LEU A 1005 -29.15 -22.84 -15.14
C LEU A 1005 -30.55 -23.39 -15.45
N LYS A 1006 -31.60 -22.90 -14.76
CA LYS A 1006 -32.99 -23.28 -15.05
C LYS A 1006 -33.40 -22.99 -16.50
N LYS A 1007 -32.77 -22.01 -17.16
CA LYS A 1007 -33.03 -21.67 -18.57
C LYS A 1007 -32.66 -22.80 -19.54
N ILE A 1008 -31.77 -23.70 -19.13
CA ILE A 1008 -31.31 -24.85 -19.92
C ILE A 1008 -32.33 -25.99 -19.88
N ILE A 1009 -33.05 -26.11 -18.77
CA ILE A 1009 -34.04 -27.16 -18.53
C ILE A 1009 -35.35 -26.75 -19.19
N LYS A 1010 -35.52 -27.18 -20.44
CA LYS A 1010 -36.78 -27.07 -21.19
C LYS A 1010 -37.63 -28.33 -21.04
#